data_AF-A0A672R583-F1
#
_entry.id   AF-A0A672R583-F1
#
_cell.length_a   1.000
_cell.length_b   1.000
_cell.length_c   1.000
_cell.angle_alpha   90.00
_cell.angle_beta   90.00
_cell.angle_gamma   90.00
#
_symmetry.space_group_name_H-M   'P 1'
#
loop_
_entity.id
_entity.type
_entity.pdbx_description
1 polymer ?
#
loop_
_entity_poly.entity_id
_entity_poly.type
_entity_poly.pdbx_seq_one_letter_code
_entity_poly.pdbx_strand_id
1 'polypeptide(L)'
;MMSITGFLCMCSSGMNARRAVDTGYLPTLLTIYQDWHRNDTRHRHVVIRKSILGCIKNLTNIKLGRKAFIDANGMRILYNTSTECLSVRTLDPLVNTSSLIMRKCFPKNRLPLPTIKSVFHHPLPHIPAGGPVAHNLETDFIIYVCYAPQNDDIETDINKLRPIQMNTRPFDELRAYEYFCREFSENFESNDSPLELDSISISKRPEGTADPDLVCSLGSLVLDTGVNGGSVDGPQDEGGEQAVLEVPDTAALLPLHDPDLYLEIVKSTRSVPAYTEVAYPDYFGHVALNLREPILERAYGVQRTKIFQDIERLIHSSDILDKVVYDLDNQSCPVIDNGESLKFNSKFESGNLRKAIQVRKFEYDLILNSDINSNHYHQWFYFEVGNIRPGVRYRFNIINCEKSNSQFNYGMQVLMYSVQDAINGSPHWVRTGSDICYYKNNFSRSSIAAGGQKGKSYFTLTFTVTFQHKDDVCYFAYHYPYTYSMLKMHLQKLSALRTAQIYYRQDDLCETLGGNSCPLLTITAMPGSSSNDHISQFRSRPVMFLSARVHPGETNSSWVMKGTLEYLMSCSPQAQRLRECYIFKIIPMLNPDGVINGNHRCSLSGEDLNRQWQNPNAELHPTIYHAKSLLQYLRATGRTPLVFCDYHGHSRKKNVFMYGCSIKETVWQTNVNTSTCELHEDLGYRTLPKLLSQMAPAFSLSSCSFVVERSKETTARVVVWREIGVQRSYTMESTLCGCDQGKYKVRGAIYRKRETDVCFCVIKFKPFFISNILEYLESQPFSHRATSWTATNLASEVDIRPRLPCFLLLKP
;
A
#
# COMPACT_ATOMS: atom_id res chain seq x y z
N MET A 1 -38.48 6.30 38.82
CA MET A 1 -37.77 5.54 37.77
C MET A 1 -38.70 5.13 36.62
N MET A 2 -39.85 4.47 36.87
CA MET A 2 -40.80 4.04 35.82
C MET A 2 -41.24 5.16 34.85
N SER A 3 -41.51 6.37 35.34
CA SER A 3 -41.94 7.51 34.50
C SER A 3 -40.87 7.96 33.48
N ILE A 4 -39.58 8.02 33.87
CA ILE A 4 -38.47 8.41 32.98
C ILE A 4 -38.21 7.32 31.94
N THR A 5 -38.29 6.04 32.32
CA THR A 5 -38.13 4.92 31.38
C THR A 5 -39.25 4.90 30.34
N GLY A 6 -40.49 5.20 30.75
CA GLY A 6 -41.62 5.39 29.82
C GLY A 6 -41.38 6.57 28.86
N PHE A 7 -40.94 7.72 29.36
CA PHE A 7 -40.62 8.88 28.54
C PHE A 7 -39.45 8.62 27.55
N LEU A 8 -38.42 7.90 27.97
CA LEU A 8 -37.33 7.44 27.11
C LEU A 8 -37.85 6.62 25.93
N CYS A 9 -38.76 5.67 26.20
CA CYS A 9 -39.38 4.84 25.16
C CYS A 9 -40.20 5.70 24.19
N MET A 10 -41.01 6.64 24.69
CA MET A 10 -41.79 7.54 23.84
C MET A 10 -40.92 8.41 22.92
N CYS A 11 -39.78 8.89 23.40
CA CYS A 11 -38.84 9.72 22.63
C CYS A 11 -38.14 8.96 21.48
N SER A 12 -38.26 7.64 21.41
CA SER A 12 -37.70 6.87 20.28
C SER A 12 -38.41 7.15 18.95
N SER A 13 -39.67 7.58 18.99
CA SER A 13 -40.45 8.00 17.82
C SER A 13 -40.11 9.44 17.42
N GLY A 14 -39.85 9.67 16.13
CA GLY A 14 -39.52 11.01 15.60
C GLY A 14 -40.61 12.06 15.83
N MET A 15 -41.90 11.67 15.77
CA MET A 15 -43.03 12.58 16.03
C MET A 15 -43.11 12.98 17.50
N ASN A 16 -42.93 12.03 18.42
CA ASN A 16 -42.92 12.30 19.85
C ASN A 16 -41.70 13.13 20.25
N ALA A 17 -40.53 12.84 19.66
CA ALA A 17 -39.33 13.63 19.85
C ALA A 17 -39.53 15.08 19.40
N ARG A 18 -40.22 15.28 18.26
CA ARG A 18 -40.57 16.62 17.76
C ARG A 18 -41.48 17.36 18.75
N ARG A 19 -42.58 16.74 19.19
CA ARG A 19 -43.51 17.32 20.18
C ARG A 19 -42.80 17.68 21.49
N ALA A 20 -41.94 16.79 21.99
CA ALA A 20 -41.16 17.03 23.21
C ALA A 20 -40.20 18.21 23.08
N VAL A 21 -39.54 18.37 21.92
CA VAL A 21 -38.66 19.53 21.66
C VAL A 21 -39.47 20.81 21.55
N ASP A 22 -40.59 20.82 20.81
CA ASP A 22 -41.45 22.00 20.65
C ASP A 22 -42.09 22.44 21.98
N THR A 23 -42.31 21.50 22.92
CA THR A 23 -42.81 21.77 24.29
C THR A 23 -41.70 22.27 25.24
N GLY A 24 -40.44 22.35 24.80
CA GLY A 24 -39.33 22.84 25.62
C GLY A 24 -38.77 21.81 26.62
N TYR A 25 -39.03 20.51 26.45
CA TYR A 25 -38.53 19.49 27.40
C TYR A 25 -37.02 19.29 27.34
N LEU A 26 -36.35 19.65 26.24
CA LEU A 26 -34.91 19.42 26.11
C LEU A 26 -34.07 20.27 27.09
N PRO A 27 -34.23 21.60 27.17
CA PRO A 27 -33.59 22.41 28.22
C PRO A 27 -33.89 21.91 29.64
N THR A 28 -35.13 21.49 29.90
CA THR A 28 -35.54 20.94 31.20
C THR A 28 -34.79 19.66 31.53
N LEU A 29 -34.65 18.74 30.57
CA LEU A 29 -33.87 17.50 30.76
C LEU A 29 -32.38 17.77 31.03
N LEU A 30 -31.80 18.79 30.38
CA LEU A 30 -30.41 19.20 30.64
C LEU A 30 -30.24 19.72 32.07
N THR A 31 -31.18 20.54 32.53
CA THR A 31 -31.20 21.07 33.91
C THR A 31 -31.33 19.92 34.92
N ILE A 32 -32.30 19.03 34.73
CA ILE A 32 -32.49 17.85 35.58
C ILE A 32 -31.23 16.97 35.59
N TYR A 33 -30.60 16.75 34.43
CA TYR A 33 -29.36 15.98 34.35
C TYR A 33 -28.23 16.62 35.17
N GLN A 34 -28.06 17.94 35.07
CA GLN A 34 -27.05 18.69 35.80
C GLN A 34 -27.31 18.65 37.32
N ASP A 35 -28.56 18.78 37.75
CA ASP A 35 -28.94 18.67 39.16
C ASP A 35 -28.64 17.28 39.71
N TRP A 36 -29.00 16.22 38.99
CA TRP A 36 -28.64 14.85 39.38
C TRP A 36 -27.13 14.65 39.44
N HIS A 37 -26.37 15.25 38.53
CA HIS A 37 -24.91 15.15 38.55
C HIS A 37 -24.30 15.79 39.80
N ARG A 38 -24.78 16.97 40.20
CA ARG A 38 -24.32 17.69 41.40
C ARG A 38 -24.68 16.98 42.71
N ASN A 39 -25.84 16.32 42.75
CA ASN A 39 -26.36 15.72 43.98
C ASN A 39 -26.02 14.23 44.15
N ASP A 40 -25.82 13.46 43.07
CA ASP A 40 -25.45 12.03 43.13
C ASP A 40 -23.93 11.82 43.30
N THR A 41 -23.36 12.43 44.34
CA THR A 41 -21.91 12.41 44.65
C THR A 41 -21.39 11.01 44.98
N ARG A 42 -22.25 10.11 45.47
CA ARG A 42 -21.94 8.70 45.74
C ARG A 42 -22.28 7.75 44.59
N HIS A 43 -22.74 8.27 43.46
CA HIS A 43 -23.05 7.52 42.24
C HIS A 43 -24.04 6.35 42.46
N ARG A 44 -24.96 6.50 43.41
CA ARG A 44 -25.98 5.49 43.73
C ARG A 44 -27.12 5.50 42.72
N HIS A 45 -27.26 6.59 41.96
CA HIS A 45 -28.38 6.82 41.05
C HIS A 45 -27.94 7.02 39.60
N VAL A 46 -26.80 6.44 39.21
CA VAL A 46 -26.24 6.48 37.84
C VAL A 46 -27.26 6.05 36.77
N VAL A 47 -28.14 5.10 37.10
CA VAL A 47 -29.19 4.64 36.16
C VAL A 47 -30.15 5.78 35.78
N ILE A 48 -30.50 6.67 36.72
CA ILE A 48 -31.37 7.82 36.45
C ILE A 48 -30.67 8.80 35.49
N ARG A 49 -29.42 9.15 35.79
CA ARG A 49 -28.57 9.99 34.93
C ARG A 49 -28.46 9.40 33.52
N LYS A 50 -28.26 8.09 33.40
CA LYS A 50 -28.18 7.36 32.13
C LYS A 50 -29.49 7.44 31.35
N SER A 51 -30.64 7.28 32.01
CA SER A 51 -31.95 7.36 31.37
C SER A 51 -32.24 8.77 30.84
N ILE A 52 -31.89 9.82 31.60
CA ILE A 52 -32.05 11.22 31.15
C ILE A 52 -31.19 11.49 29.91
N LEU A 53 -29.91 11.07 29.93
CA LEU A 53 -29.05 11.15 28.73
C LEU A 53 -29.62 10.35 27.56
N GLY A 54 -30.27 9.21 27.82
CA GLY A 54 -30.99 8.44 26.81
C GLY A 54 -32.09 9.27 26.12
N CYS A 55 -32.88 10.02 26.90
CA CYS A 55 -33.91 10.90 26.35
C CYS A 55 -33.27 11.99 25.47
N ILE A 56 -32.26 12.69 25.98
CA ILE A 56 -31.54 13.73 25.22
C ILE A 56 -30.91 13.15 23.94
N LYS A 57 -30.33 11.95 24.01
CA LYS A 57 -29.80 11.22 22.84
C LYS A 57 -30.87 10.98 21.79
N ASN A 58 -32.08 10.60 22.18
CA ASN A 58 -33.17 10.36 21.24
C ASN A 58 -33.70 11.67 20.64
N LEU A 59 -33.91 12.70 21.46
CA LEU A 59 -34.35 14.02 20.98
C LEU A 59 -33.36 14.64 19.98
N THR A 60 -32.06 14.45 20.18
CA THR A 60 -31.02 14.95 19.26
C THR A 60 -30.90 14.17 17.94
N ASN A 61 -31.69 13.11 17.72
CA ASN A 61 -31.74 12.45 16.40
C ASN A 61 -32.34 13.34 15.32
N ILE A 62 -33.26 14.24 15.68
CA ILE A 62 -33.88 15.20 14.74
C ILE A 62 -33.11 16.52 14.70
N LYS A 63 -33.19 17.25 13.57
CA LYS A 63 -32.50 18.54 13.37
C LYS A 63 -32.88 19.56 14.45
N LEU A 64 -34.17 19.68 14.76
CA LEU A 64 -34.64 20.60 15.79
C LEU A 64 -34.11 20.30 17.18
N GLY A 65 -34.07 19.02 17.58
CA GLY A 65 -33.54 18.65 18.88
C GLY A 65 -32.05 18.94 19.01
N ARG A 66 -31.27 18.82 17.94
CA ARG A 66 -29.87 19.28 17.93
C ARG A 66 -29.76 20.80 18.12
N LYS A 67 -30.59 21.57 17.41
CA LYS A 67 -30.63 23.02 17.56
C LYS A 67 -31.01 23.42 18.99
N ALA A 68 -32.11 22.88 19.53
CA ALA A 68 -32.53 23.14 20.90
C ALA A 68 -31.47 22.76 21.94
N PHE A 69 -30.73 21.67 21.71
CA PHE A 69 -29.61 21.28 22.57
C PHE A 69 -28.46 22.27 22.56
N ILE A 70 -28.08 22.79 21.38
CA ILE A 70 -27.02 23.80 21.25
C ILE A 70 -27.48 25.12 21.88
N ASP A 71 -28.69 25.58 21.57
CA ASP A 71 -29.27 26.82 22.08
C ASP A 71 -29.39 26.79 23.62
N ALA A 72 -29.62 25.62 24.22
CA ALA A 72 -29.66 25.41 25.66
C ALA A 72 -28.27 25.19 26.32
N ASN A 73 -27.18 25.57 25.63
CA ASN A 73 -25.79 25.39 26.09
C ASN A 73 -25.42 23.93 26.43
N GLY A 74 -26.10 22.96 25.79
CA GLY A 74 -25.96 21.54 26.09
C GLY A 74 -24.54 21.01 25.85
N MET A 75 -23.81 21.57 24.88
CA MET A 75 -22.41 21.21 24.64
C MET A 75 -21.54 21.45 25.88
N ARG A 76 -21.62 22.63 26.50
CA ARG A 76 -20.83 22.98 27.68
C ARG A 76 -21.27 22.21 28.92
N ILE A 77 -22.58 22.03 29.11
CA ILE A 77 -23.12 21.24 30.24
C ILE A 77 -22.61 19.80 30.16
N LEU A 78 -22.77 19.14 29.01
CA LEU A 78 -22.33 17.75 28.85
C LEU A 78 -20.81 17.62 28.85
N TYR A 79 -20.06 18.61 28.38
CA TYR A 79 -18.60 18.63 28.46
C TYR A 79 -18.15 18.63 29.93
N ASN A 80 -18.57 19.62 30.72
CA ASN A 80 -18.15 19.79 32.13
C ASN A 80 -18.51 18.56 32.98
N THR A 81 -19.76 18.11 32.89
CA THR A 81 -20.23 16.94 33.67
C THR A 81 -19.49 15.66 33.29
N SER A 82 -19.11 15.51 32.02
CA SER A 82 -18.36 14.35 31.56
C SER A 82 -16.90 14.43 31.97
N THR A 83 -16.26 15.60 31.93
CA THR A 83 -14.86 15.78 32.36
C THR A 83 -14.68 15.44 33.84
N GLU A 84 -15.64 15.81 34.69
CA GLU A 84 -15.65 15.45 36.12
C GLU A 84 -15.77 13.93 36.36
N CYS A 85 -16.30 13.18 35.39
CA CYS A 85 -16.49 11.72 35.48
C CYS A 85 -15.36 10.91 34.81
N LEU A 86 -14.40 11.53 34.12
CA LEU A 86 -13.41 10.82 33.27
C LEU A 86 -12.50 9.84 34.03
N SER A 87 -12.21 10.12 35.30
CA SER A 87 -11.35 9.29 36.15
C SER A 87 -12.05 8.06 36.72
N VAL A 88 -13.39 7.99 36.66
CA VAL A 88 -14.19 6.96 37.31
C VAL A 88 -14.77 6.00 36.28
N ARG A 89 -14.12 4.83 36.10
CA ARG A 89 -14.50 3.84 35.07
C ARG A 89 -15.96 3.36 35.15
N THR A 90 -16.55 3.28 36.33
CA THR A 90 -17.96 2.89 36.50
C THR A 90 -18.94 3.89 35.89
N LEU A 91 -18.50 5.13 35.61
CA LEU A 91 -19.29 6.19 34.98
C LEU A 91 -19.10 6.27 33.46
N ASP A 92 -18.26 5.42 32.87
CA ASP A 92 -18.03 5.39 31.42
C ASP A 92 -19.31 5.32 30.57
N PRO A 93 -20.39 4.61 30.95
CA PRO A 93 -21.64 4.64 30.20
C PRO A 93 -22.26 6.03 30.07
N LEU A 94 -22.12 6.89 31.08
CA LEU A 94 -22.60 8.28 31.04
C LEU A 94 -21.74 9.10 30.07
N VAL A 95 -20.42 9.04 30.25
CA VAL A 95 -19.45 9.77 29.42
C VAL A 95 -19.58 9.38 27.94
N ASN A 96 -19.74 8.09 27.65
CA ASN A 96 -19.92 7.59 26.28
C ASN A 96 -21.21 8.10 25.65
N THR A 97 -22.31 8.16 26.41
CA THR A 97 -23.58 8.68 25.93
C THR A 97 -23.51 10.19 25.69
N SER A 98 -22.91 10.95 26.62
CA SER A 98 -22.67 12.38 26.48
C SER A 98 -21.79 12.70 25.26
N SER A 99 -20.68 11.97 25.09
CA SER A 99 -19.79 12.11 23.93
C SER A 99 -20.53 11.87 22.61
N LEU A 100 -21.40 10.85 22.55
CA LEU A 100 -22.21 10.59 21.36
C LEU A 100 -23.19 11.73 21.06
N ILE A 101 -23.85 12.29 22.08
CA ILE A 101 -24.75 13.44 21.93
C ILE A 101 -23.97 14.66 21.42
N MET A 102 -22.87 15.00 22.07
CA MET A 102 -22.03 16.15 21.70
C MET A 102 -21.50 16.02 20.27
N ARG A 103 -20.97 14.85 19.87
CA ARG A 103 -20.51 14.61 18.48
C ARG A 103 -21.62 14.71 17.45
N LYS A 104 -22.84 14.31 17.81
CA LYS A 104 -24.01 14.40 16.93
C LYS A 104 -24.46 15.85 16.75
N CYS A 105 -24.32 16.67 17.79
CA CYS A 105 -24.69 18.09 17.78
C CYS A 105 -23.53 19.01 17.36
N PHE A 106 -22.32 18.48 17.23
CA PHE A 106 -21.14 19.25 16.83
C PHE A 106 -21.33 19.87 15.42
N PRO A 107 -21.01 21.17 15.22
CA PRO A 107 -21.14 21.84 13.93
C PRO A 107 -20.36 21.15 12.80
N LYS A 108 -21.03 20.96 11.66
CA LYS A 108 -20.43 20.33 10.48
C LYS A 108 -19.73 21.38 9.62
N ASN A 109 -18.43 21.18 9.40
CA ASN A 109 -17.58 22.12 8.66
C ASN A 109 -17.17 21.53 7.31
N ARG A 110 -16.76 22.38 6.37
CA ARG A 110 -16.00 21.97 5.17
C ARG A 110 -14.51 21.97 5.50
N LEU A 111 -13.72 21.22 4.74
CA LEU A 111 -12.25 21.33 4.83
C LEU A 111 -11.84 22.77 4.45
N PRO A 112 -10.81 23.34 5.10
CA PRO A 112 -10.31 24.70 4.80
C PRO A 112 -9.46 24.69 3.51
N LEU A 113 -10.09 24.26 2.41
CA LEU A 113 -9.52 24.20 1.07
C LEU A 113 -10.45 24.94 0.10
N PRO A 114 -9.90 25.60 -0.93
CA PRO A 114 -10.71 26.21 -1.99
C PRO A 114 -11.46 25.15 -2.80
N THR A 115 -10.84 24.00 -3.02
CA THR A 115 -11.41 22.85 -3.73
C THR A 115 -10.89 21.54 -3.15
N ILE A 116 -11.66 20.46 -3.30
CA ILE A 116 -11.30 19.09 -2.91
C ILE A 116 -10.46 18.36 -3.97
N LYS A 117 -10.41 18.89 -5.20
CA LYS A 117 -9.57 18.36 -6.27
C LYS A 117 -8.10 18.56 -5.91
N SER A 118 -7.23 17.73 -6.49
CA SER A 118 -5.79 17.85 -6.32
C SER A 118 -5.32 19.26 -6.70
N VAL A 119 -4.29 19.77 -6.03
CA VAL A 119 -3.62 21.03 -6.43
C VAL A 119 -2.98 20.90 -7.80
N PHE A 120 -2.57 19.68 -8.15
CA PHE A 120 -1.92 19.37 -9.42
C PHE A 120 -2.93 18.79 -10.40
N HIS A 121 -2.76 19.13 -11.67
CA HIS A 121 -3.57 18.65 -12.77
C HIS A 121 -2.64 18.20 -13.89
N HIS A 122 -2.95 17.06 -14.50
CA HIS A 122 -2.24 16.59 -15.69
C HIS A 122 -3.22 16.60 -16.88
N PRO A 123 -2.89 17.27 -17.99
CA PRO A 123 -3.75 17.27 -19.17
C PRO A 123 -3.82 15.85 -19.75
N LEU A 124 -5.03 15.37 -20.02
CA LEU A 124 -5.22 14.05 -20.64
C LEU A 124 -5.31 14.20 -22.17
N PRO A 125 -4.81 13.21 -22.94
CA PRO A 125 -4.98 13.20 -24.39
C PRO A 125 -6.47 13.18 -24.76
N HIS A 126 -6.84 13.93 -25.80
CA HIS A 126 -8.22 14.04 -26.25
C HIS A 126 -8.65 12.75 -26.97
N ILE A 127 -9.40 11.88 -26.28
CA ILE A 127 -9.97 10.70 -26.91
C ILE A 127 -11.26 11.10 -27.66
N PRO A 128 -11.36 10.93 -28.99
CA PRO A 128 -12.59 11.19 -29.72
C PRO A 128 -13.73 10.30 -29.23
N ALA A 129 -14.92 10.87 -29.06
CA ALA A 129 -16.12 10.18 -28.57
C ALA A 129 -16.64 9.04 -29.49
N GLY A 130 -15.95 8.71 -30.59
CA GLY A 130 -16.40 7.76 -31.61
C GLY A 130 -15.63 6.44 -31.71
N GLY A 131 -14.66 6.17 -30.83
CA GLY A 131 -13.96 4.87 -30.80
C GLY A 131 -14.73 3.81 -29.99
N PRO A 132 -14.45 2.50 -30.14
CA PRO A 132 -15.10 1.43 -29.37
C PRO A 132 -14.92 1.55 -27.83
N VAL A 133 -14.08 2.48 -27.38
CA VAL A 133 -13.80 2.80 -25.97
C VAL A 133 -14.62 4.00 -25.46
N ALA A 134 -15.24 4.79 -26.35
CA ALA A 134 -15.97 6.01 -25.98
C ALA A 134 -17.28 5.73 -25.21
N HIS A 135 -17.86 4.54 -25.38
CA HIS A 135 -19.06 4.14 -24.62
C HIS A 135 -18.82 3.93 -23.11
N ASN A 136 -17.57 3.96 -22.63
CA ASN A 136 -17.26 3.86 -21.19
C ASN A 136 -17.00 5.22 -20.51
N LEU A 137 -16.97 6.33 -21.26
CA LEU A 137 -16.76 7.68 -20.70
C LEU A 137 -18.07 8.33 -20.21
N GLU A 138 -19.23 7.80 -20.58
CA GLU A 138 -20.54 8.28 -20.16
C GLU A 138 -21.28 7.24 -19.30
N THR A 139 -20.73 6.85 -18.15
CA THR A 139 -21.58 6.42 -17.03
C THR A 139 -20.86 6.53 -15.69
N ASP A 140 -21.32 7.46 -14.86
CA ASP A 140 -20.94 7.72 -13.46
C ASP A 140 -21.27 6.56 -12.48
N PHE A 141 -20.98 5.30 -12.85
CA PHE A 141 -21.33 4.11 -12.05
C PHE A 141 -20.15 3.40 -11.37
N ILE A 142 -18.89 3.81 -11.59
CA ILE A 142 -17.72 3.06 -11.07
C ILE A 142 -17.18 3.57 -9.71
N ILE A 143 -17.67 4.70 -9.18
CA ILE A 143 -17.17 5.22 -7.88
C ILE A 143 -17.78 4.47 -6.68
N TYR A 144 -18.89 3.75 -6.85
CA TYR A 144 -19.68 3.24 -5.73
C TYR A 144 -19.05 2.04 -4.99
N VAL A 145 -18.16 1.28 -5.64
CA VAL A 145 -17.80 -0.07 -5.14
C VAL A 145 -16.54 -0.09 -4.26
N CYS A 146 -15.71 0.97 -4.28
CA CYS A 146 -14.43 0.96 -3.54
C CYS A 146 -14.56 1.13 -2.01
N TYR A 147 -15.74 1.51 -1.49
CA TYR A 147 -15.91 1.87 -0.08
C TYR A 147 -17.15 1.25 0.59
N ALA A 148 -17.79 0.27 -0.03
CA ALA A 148 -18.85 -0.47 0.65
C ALA A 148 -18.25 -1.30 1.81
N PRO A 149 -18.84 -1.28 3.02
CA PRO A 149 -18.67 -2.38 3.95
C PRO A 149 -19.10 -3.65 3.23
N GLN A 150 -18.33 -4.73 3.41
CA GLN A 150 -18.69 -6.07 2.96
C GLN A 150 -20.18 -6.33 3.29
N ASN A 151 -21.03 -6.46 2.26
CA ASN A 151 -22.07 -7.50 2.20
C ASN A 151 -23.05 -7.51 1.00
N ASP A 152 -23.08 -6.55 0.07
CA ASP A 152 -24.23 -6.49 -0.87
C ASP A 152 -23.91 -6.59 -2.38
N ASP A 153 -22.99 -7.46 -2.82
CA ASP A 153 -22.74 -7.61 -4.28
C ASP A 153 -22.29 -9.04 -4.68
N ILE A 154 -23.11 -10.04 -4.36
CA ILE A 154 -22.81 -11.48 -4.53
C ILE A 154 -23.54 -12.08 -5.76
N GLU A 155 -23.88 -11.28 -6.77
CA GLU A 155 -24.40 -11.81 -8.04
C GLU A 155 -23.30 -11.78 -9.12
N THR A 156 -22.36 -12.72 -9.01
CA THR A 156 -21.33 -12.95 -10.04
C THR A 156 -21.93 -13.88 -11.11
N ASP A 157 -22.06 -13.39 -12.34
CA ASP A 157 -22.52 -14.20 -13.49
C ASP A 157 -21.52 -15.33 -13.78
N ILE A 158 -21.95 -16.59 -13.55
CA ILE A 158 -21.11 -17.78 -13.71
C ILE A 158 -20.56 -17.93 -15.13
N ASN A 159 -21.29 -17.44 -16.15
CA ASN A 159 -20.81 -17.51 -17.53
C ASN A 159 -19.57 -16.62 -17.75
N LYS A 160 -19.41 -15.56 -16.94
CA LYS A 160 -18.24 -14.67 -16.94
C LYS A 160 -17.04 -15.22 -16.15
N LEU A 161 -17.18 -16.37 -15.48
CA LEU A 161 -16.11 -17.05 -14.77
C LEU A 161 -15.38 -18.09 -15.64
N ARG A 162 -15.89 -18.39 -16.84
CA ARG A 162 -15.24 -19.33 -17.76
C ARG A 162 -14.08 -18.65 -18.50
N PRO A 163 -12.96 -19.34 -18.71
CA PRO A 163 -11.86 -18.81 -19.52
C PRO A 163 -12.32 -18.47 -20.94
N ILE A 164 -11.92 -17.30 -21.44
CA ILE A 164 -12.19 -16.88 -22.81
C ILE A 164 -11.17 -17.56 -23.74
N GLN A 165 -11.68 -18.33 -24.70
CA GLN A 165 -10.85 -19.12 -25.61
C GLN A 165 -10.24 -18.31 -26.77
N MET A 166 -10.81 -17.14 -27.10
CA MET A 166 -10.30 -16.29 -28.19
C MET A 166 -9.40 -15.16 -27.68
N ASN A 167 -8.32 -14.89 -28.40
CA ASN A 167 -7.50 -13.70 -28.18
C ASN A 167 -8.33 -12.45 -28.52
N THR A 168 -8.35 -11.47 -27.63
CA THR A 168 -9.09 -10.22 -27.88
C THR A 168 -8.40 -9.31 -28.89
N ARG A 169 -7.16 -9.62 -29.31
CA ARG A 169 -6.37 -8.85 -30.27
C ARG A 169 -5.81 -9.74 -31.38
N PRO A 170 -5.73 -9.25 -32.63
CA PRO A 170 -5.06 -9.94 -33.72
C PRO A 170 -3.58 -10.19 -33.41
N PHE A 171 -3.04 -11.32 -33.89
CA PHE A 171 -1.63 -11.66 -33.68
C PHE A 171 -0.67 -10.64 -34.31
N ASP A 172 -1.07 -10.01 -35.42
CA ASP A 172 -0.25 -9.00 -36.12
C ASP A 172 0.08 -7.79 -35.25
N GLU A 173 -0.88 -7.32 -34.44
CA GLU A 173 -0.65 -6.24 -33.47
C GLU A 173 0.24 -6.69 -32.31
N LEU A 174 0.24 -7.99 -32.01
CA LEU A 174 1.04 -8.56 -30.93
C LEU A 174 2.50 -8.83 -31.36
N ARG A 175 2.81 -8.88 -32.66
CA ARG A 175 4.18 -9.15 -33.15
C ARG A 175 5.21 -8.17 -32.61
N ALA A 176 4.83 -6.92 -32.36
CA ALA A 176 5.72 -5.92 -31.76
C ALA A 176 6.30 -6.36 -30.40
N TYR A 177 5.61 -7.24 -29.66
CA TYR A 177 6.05 -7.73 -28.35
C TYR A 177 7.04 -8.90 -28.43
N GLU A 178 7.31 -9.43 -29.63
CA GLU A 178 8.42 -10.37 -29.86
C GLU A 178 9.76 -9.77 -29.43
N TYR A 179 9.92 -8.46 -29.61
CA TYR A 179 11.09 -7.72 -29.16
C TYR A 179 11.42 -8.00 -27.69
N PHE A 180 10.42 -8.09 -26.82
CA PHE A 180 10.61 -8.35 -25.39
C PHE A 180 10.88 -9.82 -25.05
N CYS A 181 10.96 -10.72 -26.04
CA CYS A 181 11.03 -12.17 -25.87
C CYS A 181 12.25 -12.80 -26.58
N ARG A 182 13.35 -12.06 -26.74
CA ARG A 182 14.57 -12.52 -27.44
C ARG A 182 15.14 -13.82 -26.88
N GLU A 183 14.93 -14.10 -25.59
CA GLU A 183 15.39 -15.33 -24.95
C GLU A 183 14.76 -16.61 -25.54
N PHE A 184 13.72 -16.51 -26.37
CA PHE A 184 13.17 -17.67 -27.09
C PHE A 184 13.82 -17.93 -28.45
N SER A 185 14.60 -16.99 -28.99
CA SER A 185 15.21 -17.07 -30.33
C SER A 185 16.73 -16.85 -30.36
N GLU A 186 17.34 -16.43 -29.25
CA GLU A 186 18.77 -16.09 -29.15
C GLU A 186 19.70 -17.30 -29.37
N ASN A 187 20.61 -17.23 -30.34
CA ASN A 187 21.48 -18.33 -30.79
C ASN A 187 22.85 -18.40 -30.10
N PHE A 188 23.26 -17.38 -29.34
CA PHE A 188 24.53 -17.33 -28.59
C PHE A 188 25.77 -17.76 -29.40
N GLU A 189 25.79 -17.49 -30.72
CA GLU A 189 26.91 -17.84 -31.60
C GLU A 189 28.11 -16.92 -31.35
N SER A 190 29.30 -17.52 -31.32
CA SER A 190 30.57 -16.93 -30.92
C SER A 190 31.13 -15.97 -31.97
N ASN A 191 30.58 -14.75 -32.06
CA ASN A 191 31.27 -13.62 -32.71
C ASN A 191 30.89 -12.22 -32.19
N ASP A 192 30.21 -12.11 -31.06
CA ASP A 192 30.24 -10.88 -30.29
C ASP A 192 31.29 -11.03 -29.18
N SER A 193 32.52 -10.59 -29.47
CA SER A 193 33.27 -9.84 -28.46
C SER A 193 32.33 -8.82 -27.81
N PRO A 194 32.46 -8.46 -26.52
CA PRO A 194 31.57 -7.47 -25.90
C PRO A 194 31.69 -6.12 -26.62
N LEU A 195 30.95 -5.94 -27.71
CA LEU A 195 30.99 -4.76 -28.56
C LEU A 195 30.02 -3.76 -27.98
N GLU A 196 30.66 -2.76 -27.37
CA GLU A 196 30.38 -1.35 -27.58
C GLU A 196 29.01 -0.86 -27.09
N LEU A 197 29.05 -0.40 -25.84
CA LEU A 197 28.58 0.94 -25.53
C LEU A 197 28.85 1.90 -26.70
N ASP A 198 27.79 2.39 -27.32
CA ASP A 198 27.68 3.72 -27.90
C ASP A 198 26.20 4.12 -27.79
N SER A 199 25.78 5.29 -27.30
CA SER A 199 26.47 6.55 -27.11
C SER A 199 25.66 7.45 -26.16
N ILE A 200 26.16 7.68 -24.94
CA ILE A 200 25.92 8.93 -24.20
C ILE A 200 27.26 9.29 -23.56
N SER A 201 27.83 10.42 -23.98
CA SER A 201 29.11 10.94 -23.50
C SER A 201 29.04 11.28 -22.01
N ILE A 202 29.63 10.44 -21.17
CA ILE A 202 30.01 10.81 -19.80
C ILE A 202 31.48 10.40 -19.61
N SER A 203 32.27 11.35 -19.11
CA SER A 203 33.73 11.29 -18.98
C SER A 203 34.24 10.05 -18.23
N LYS A 204 35.26 9.40 -18.81
CA LYS A 204 36.00 8.23 -18.29
C LYS A 204 36.35 8.31 -16.80
N ARG A 205 36.03 7.26 -16.04
CA ARG A 205 36.68 6.82 -14.79
C ARG A 205 36.85 5.28 -14.81
N PRO A 206 37.82 4.71 -14.06
CA PRO A 206 38.46 3.44 -14.42
C PRO A 206 37.57 2.22 -14.18
N GLU A 207 37.70 1.26 -15.10
CA GLU A 207 37.06 -0.06 -15.05
C GLU A 207 37.49 -0.84 -13.79
N GLY A 208 36.54 -1.04 -12.87
CA GLY A 208 36.66 -1.98 -11.76
C GLY A 208 35.85 -3.23 -12.07
N THR A 209 36.50 -4.39 -12.07
CA THR A 209 35.82 -5.70 -12.04
C THR A 209 34.89 -5.78 -10.84
N ALA A 210 33.66 -6.29 -11.04
CA ALA A 210 32.68 -6.44 -9.96
C ALA A 210 33.28 -7.17 -8.75
N ASP A 211 33.12 -6.60 -7.55
CA ASP A 211 33.59 -7.18 -6.30
C ASP A 211 32.87 -8.53 -6.04
N PRO A 212 33.57 -9.67 -6.14
CA PRO A 212 32.98 -11.00 -5.93
C PRO A 212 32.38 -11.15 -4.52
N ASP A 213 32.95 -10.46 -3.53
CA ASP A 213 32.51 -10.53 -2.14
C ASP A 213 31.16 -9.84 -1.96
N LEU A 214 30.89 -8.77 -2.72
CA LEU A 214 29.60 -8.09 -2.69
C LEU A 214 28.47 -8.94 -3.30
N VAL A 215 28.73 -9.61 -4.44
CA VAL A 215 27.75 -10.51 -5.09
C VAL A 215 27.46 -11.74 -4.22
N CYS A 216 28.47 -12.27 -3.55
CA CYS A 216 28.31 -13.34 -2.57
C CYS A 216 27.62 -12.84 -1.28
N SER A 217 27.86 -11.61 -0.82
CA SER A 217 27.21 -11.02 0.37
C SER A 217 25.71 -10.81 0.21
N LEU A 218 25.22 -10.55 -1.02
CA LEU A 218 23.78 -10.57 -1.35
C LEU A 218 23.13 -11.93 -1.00
N GLY A 219 23.91 -13.02 -1.06
CA GLY A 219 23.54 -14.37 -0.63
C GLY A 219 23.96 -14.74 0.80
N SER A 220 25.09 -14.25 1.31
CA SER A 220 25.72 -14.60 2.60
C SER A 220 25.38 -13.68 3.77
N LEU A 221 24.60 -12.61 3.58
CA LEU A 221 23.82 -11.98 4.67
C LEU A 221 22.89 -12.99 5.40
N VAL A 222 22.87 -14.25 4.98
CA VAL A 222 22.06 -15.36 5.46
C VAL A 222 22.75 -16.24 6.51
N LEU A 223 24.07 -16.25 6.70
CA LEU A 223 24.72 -17.17 7.66
C LEU A 223 25.94 -16.54 8.36
N ASP A 224 25.79 -16.39 9.67
CA ASP A 224 26.83 -16.24 10.70
C ASP A 224 27.74 -14.99 10.74
N THR A 225 27.61 -14.22 11.81
CA THR A 225 28.69 -13.41 12.41
C THR A 225 28.36 -13.24 13.89
N GLY A 226 28.89 -14.14 14.73
CA GLY A 226 29.09 -13.85 16.14
C GLY A 226 30.23 -12.84 16.28
N VAL A 227 30.05 -11.83 17.11
CA VAL A 227 31.16 -10.98 17.55
C VAL A 227 31.13 -10.93 19.07
N ASN A 228 32.23 -11.41 19.64
CA ASN A 228 32.58 -11.34 21.04
C ASN A 228 32.56 -9.89 21.53
N GLY A 229 31.97 -9.68 22.69
CA GLY A 229 31.99 -8.40 23.39
C GLY A 229 33.38 -8.07 23.91
N GLY A 230 33.83 -6.85 23.61
CA GLY A 230 34.94 -6.18 24.28
C GLY A 230 34.47 -4.78 24.68
N SER A 231 34.28 -4.59 25.97
CA SER A 231 33.98 -3.32 26.64
C SER A 231 35.26 -2.51 26.87
N VAL A 232 35.24 -1.19 26.61
CA VAL A 232 36.19 -0.25 27.22
C VAL A 232 35.52 1.12 27.44
N ASP A 233 35.50 1.56 28.69
CA ASP A 233 35.21 2.93 29.18
C ASP A 233 36.49 3.79 29.17
N GLY A 234 36.34 5.11 28.97
CA GLY A 234 37.32 6.13 29.42
C GLY A 234 37.27 7.48 28.67
N PRO A 235 37.53 8.66 29.30
CA PRO A 235 36.85 9.92 28.95
C PRO A 235 37.71 11.06 28.33
N GLN A 236 36.99 11.96 27.65
CA GLN A 236 37.16 13.43 27.41
C GLN A 236 38.53 14.04 27.08
N ASP A 237 38.57 14.84 25.99
CA ASP A 237 39.23 16.15 25.99
C ASP A 237 38.57 17.13 24.99
N GLU A 238 38.54 18.42 25.35
CA GLU A 238 37.95 19.54 24.59
C GLU A 238 38.96 20.18 23.61
N GLY A 239 38.49 20.60 22.44
CA GLY A 239 39.27 21.45 21.53
C GLY A 239 38.46 21.83 20.28
N GLY A 240 38.05 23.09 20.21
CA GLY A 240 37.25 23.62 19.10
C GLY A 240 38.08 23.88 17.84
N GLU A 241 37.70 23.20 16.76
CA GLU A 241 37.83 23.68 15.39
C GLU A 241 36.51 23.42 14.67
N GLN A 242 36.13 24.34 13.79
CA GLN A 242 34.89 24.35 13.05
C GLN A 242 34.88 23.18 12.06
N ALA A 243 34.48 22.00 12.56
CA ALA A 243 34.44 20.77 11.79
C ALA A 243 33.45 20.91 10.64
N VAL A 244 33.95 20.81 9.41
CA VAL A 244 33.15 20.39 8.27
C VAL A 244 32.52 19.07 8.71
N LEU A 245 31.19 19.05 8.85
CA LEU A 245 30.44 17.85 9.19
C LEU A 245 30.64 16.82 8.06
N GLU A 246 31.62 15.94 8.22
CA GLU A 246 31.75 14.74 7.41
C GLU A 246 30.51 13.88 7.70
N VAL A 247 29.59 13.87 6.76
CA VAL A 247 28.43 12.98 6.78
C VAL A 247 28.97 11.55 6.81
N PRO A 248 28.52 10.68 7.74
CA PRO A 248 28.94 9.29 7.77
C PRO A 248 28.78 8.65 6.39
N ASP A 249 29.77 7.88 5.94
CA ASP A 249 29.75 7.19 4.65
C ASP A 249 28.65 6.11 4.64
N THR A 250 27.41 6.58 4.44
CA THR A 250 26.20 5.76 4.40
C THR A 250 26.23 4.86 3.16
N ALA A 251 27.01 5.24 2.14
CA ALA A 251 27.29 4.45 0.95
C ALA A 251 28.07 3.16 1.28
N ALA A 252 28.99 3.19 2.26
CA ALA A 252 29.66 1.97 2.74
C ALA A 252 28.68 0.96 3.39
N LEU A 253 27.54 1.42 3.92
CA LEU A 253 26.49 0.59 4.53
C LEU A 253 25.40 0.14 3.54
N LEU A 254 25.31 0.78 2.37
CA LEU A 254 24.29 0.55 1.35
C LEU A 254 24.96 0.33 -0.01
N PRO A 255 25.48 -0.88 -0.30
CA PRO A 255 26.26 -1.12 -1.51
C PRO A 255 25.49 -0.95 -2.82
N LEU A 256 24.16 -0.96 -2.76
CA LEU A 256 23.25 -0.74 -3.89
C LEU A 256 22.61 0.66 -3.91
N HIS A 257 23.10 1.57 -3.08
CA HIS A 257 22.67 2.98 -3.04
C HIS A 257 23.83 3.87 -3.45
N ASP A 258 23.54 4.86 -4.29
CA ASP A 258 24.53 5.74 -4.89
C ASP A 258 23.92 7.14 -5.04
N PRO A 259 24.28 8.09 -4.14
CA PRO A 259 23.66 9.41 -4.10
C PRO A 259 23.85 10.21 -5.40
N ASP A 260 25.01 10.12 -6.03
CA ASP A 260 25.30 10.84 -7.29
C ASP A 260 24.46 10.28 -8.43
N LEU A 261 24.40 8.96 -8.56
CA LEU A 261 23.55 8.30 -9.55
C LEU A 261 22.07 8.60 -9.31
N TYR A 262 21.64 8.61 -8.04
CA TYR A 262 20.28 8.98 -7.67
C TYR A 262 19.94 10.39 -8.15
N LEU A 263 20.81 11.39 -7.97
CA LEU A 263 20.60 12.74 -8.48
C LEU A 263 20.52 12.80 -10.00
N GLU A 264 21.40 12.10 -10.71
CA GLU A 264 21.33 12.04 -12.18
C GLU A 264 20.00 11.47 -12.67
N ILE A 265 19.49 10.44 -12.00
CA ILE A 265 18.18 9.87 -12.31
C ILE A 265 17.06 10.86 -12.00
N VAL A 266 17.07 11.50 -10.83
CA VAL A 266 16.07 12.51 -10.44
C VAL A 266 15.96 13.62 -11.48
N LYS A 267 17.08 14.10 -12.03
CA LYS A 267 17.09 15.13 -13.11
C LYS A 267 16.34 14.69 -14.36
N SER A 268 16.32 13.39 -14.65
CA SER A 268 15.63 12.80 -15.80
C SER A 268 14.18 12.35 -15.51
N THR A 269 13.81 12.23 -14.24
CA THR A 269 12.48 11.80 -13.79
C THR A 269 11.47 12.94 -13.96
N ARG A 270 10.40 12.69 -14.72
CA ARG A 270 9.36 13.68 -15.01
C ARG A 270 8.25 13.63 -13.96
N SER A 271 8.00 14.74 -13.29
CA SER A 271 6.88 14.92 -12.35
C SER A 271 5.95 16.05 -12.80
N VAL A 272 4.67 16.00 -12.43
CA VAL A 272 3.69 17.05 -12.77
C VAL A 272 4.08 18.42 -12.18
N PRO A 273 4.47 18.53 -10.90
CA PRO A 273 4.90 19.80 -10.34
C PRO A 273 6.36 20.15 -10.62
N ALA A 274 7.10 19.33 -11.39
CA ALA A 274 8.53 19.52 -11.68
C ALA A 274 9.36 19.75 -10.41
N TYR A 275 9.29 18.81 -9.46
CA TYR A 275 10.02 18.87 -8.19
C TYR A 275 11.52 19.14 -8.40
N THR A 276 12.04 20.13 -7.69
CA THR A 276 13.47 20.54 -7.71
C THR A 276 14.22 20.14 -6.45
N GLU A 277 13.49 19.75 -5.40
CA GLU A 277 14.05 19.37 -4.12
C GLU A 277 14.08 17.85 -3.97
N VAL A 278 15.04 17.38 -3.18
CA VAL A 278 15.24 15.97 -2.89
C VAL A 278 15.17 15.77 -1.39
N ALA A 279 14.37 14.79 -0.95
CA ALA A 279 14.29 14.46 0.46
C ALA A 279 15.59 13.76 0.91
N TYR A 280 16.12 14.20 2.06
CA TYR A 280 17.36 13.66 2.62
C TYR A 280 17.41 12.12 2.69
N PRO A 281 16.36 11.41 3.16
CA PRO A 281 16.39 9.94 3.30
C PRO A 281 16.42 9.19 1.96
N ASP A 282 16.02 9.85 0.88
CA ASP A 282 16.04 9.29 -0.48
C ASP A 282 17.39 9.55 -1.16
N TYR A 283 17.99 10.72 -0.91
CA TYR A 283 19.31 11.08 -1.43
C TYR A 283 20.44 10.27 -0.79
N PHE A 284 20.56 10.28 0.54
CA PHE A 284 21.61 9.55 1.26
C PHE A 284 21.28 8.08 1.48
N GLY A 285 20.02 7.69 1.22
CA GLY A 285 19.51 6.38 1.55
C GLY A 285 19.28 6.23 3.05
N HIS A 286 18.79 5.05 3.41
CA HIS A 286 18.52 4.70 4.80
C HIS A 286 18.82 3.23 5.02
N VAL A 287 19.31 2.94 6.22
CA VAL A 287 19.74 1.60 6.59
C VAL A 287 18.76 0.97 7.55
N ALA A 288 19.10 -0.29 7.81
CA ALA A 288 18.37 -1.20 8.64
C ALA A 288 18.61 -1.06 10.17
N LEU A 289 17.74 -0.40 10.94
CA LEU A 289 17.58 -0.48 12.40
C LEU A 289 17.47 -1.93 12.87
N ASN A 290 18.51 -2.39 13.54
CA ASN A 290 18.67 -3.76 13.98
C ASN A 290 17.83 -4.12 15.24
N LEU A 291 16.82 -3.30 15.58
CA LEU A 291 16.07 -3.37 16.84
C LEU A 291 14.61 -3.83 16.65
N ARG A 292 14.02 -4.30 17.75
CA ARG A 292 12.67 -4.85 17.83
C ARG A 292 11.67 -3.75 18.20
N GLU A 293 10.75 -3.43 17.29
CA GLU A 293 9.69 -2.44 17.55
C GLU A 293 8.34 -3.14 17.78
N PRO A 294 7.81 -3.17 19.02
CA PRO A 294 6.50 -3.76 19.31
C PRO A 294 5.37 -3.06 18.56
N ILE A 295 4.31 -3.82 18.21
CA ILE A 295 3.04 -3.21 17.82
C ILE A 295 2.54 -2.40 19.02
N LEU A 296 2.26 -1.11 18.80
CA LEU A 296 1.87 -0.21 19.89
C LEU A 296 0.58 -0.68 20.55
N GLU A 297 0.60 -0.85 21.87
CA GLU A 297 -0.62 -1.06 22.63
C GLU A 297 -1.42 0.24 22.70
N ARG A 298 -2.68 0.18 22.30
CA ARG A 298 -3.56 1.35 22.28
C ARG A 298 -4.02 1.69 23.70
N ALA A 299 -3.66 2.87 24.18
CA ALA A 299 -4.10 3.38 25.47
C ALA A 299 -5.64 3.44 25.58
N TYR A 300 -6.18 2.97 26.70
CA TYR A 300 -7.61 3.01 26.97
C TYR A 300 -8.12 4.46 26.98
N GLY A 301 -9.23 4.72 26.31
CA GLY A 301 -9.87 6.04 26.31
C GLY A 301 -9.17 7.10 25.47
N VAL A 302 -8.05 6.83 24.79
CA VAL A 302 -7.32 7.84 23.99
C VAL A 302 -8.22 8.57 22.98
N GLN A 303 -9.04 7.83 22.23
CA GLN A 303 -9.97 8.42 21.26
C GLN A 303 -11.03 9.29 21.92
N ARG A 304 -11.49 8.88 23.11
CA ARG A 304 -12.43 9.68 23.90
C ARG A 304 -11.77 11.00 24.28
N THR A 305 -10.56 10.97 24.83
CA THR A 305 -9.79 12.17 25.16
C THR A 305 -9.65 13.11 23.96
N LYS A 306 -9.31 12.58 22.77
CA LYS A 306 -9.19 13.39 21.55
C LYS A 306 -10.52 14.01 21.10
N ILE A 307 -11.62 13.25 21.18
CA ILE A 307 -12.97 13.79 20.93
C ILE A 307 -13.30 14.95 21.89
N PHE A 308 -12.95 14.82 23.17
CA PHE A 308 -13.17 15.88 24.16
C PHE A 308 -12.31 17.12 23.85
N GLN A 309 -11.07 16.94 23.41
CA GLN A 309 -10.21 18.04 22.96
C GLN A 309 -10.80 18.74 21.72
N ASP A 310 -11.38 18.00 20.76
CA ASP A 310 -12.06 18.62 19.60
C ASP A 310 -13.31 19.40 20.02
N ILE A 311 -14.04 18.91 21.04
CA ILE A 311 -15.18 19.60 21.65
C ILE A 311 -14.73 20.86 22.39
N GLU A 312 -13.60 20.79 23.08
CA GLU A 312 -13.02 21.92 23.79
C GLU A 312 -12.66 23.06 22.84
N ARG A 313 -12.12 22.76 21.64
CA ARG A 313 -11.86 23.78 20.60
C ARG A 313 -13.11 24.61 20.25
N LEU A 314 -14.30 24.02 20.35
CA LEU A 314 -15.57 24.72 20.12
C LEU A 314 -16.02 25.56 21.33
N ILE A 315 -15.78 25.09 22.55
CA ILE A 315 -16.27 25.72 23.78
C ILE A 315 -15.34 26.84 24.26
N HIS A 316 -14.04 26.69 24.04
CA HIS A 316 -12.99 27.63 24.45
C HIS A 316 -12.22 28.11 23.23
N SER A 317 -12.76 29.07 22.49
CA SER A 317 -12.15 29.57 21.26
C SER A 317 -10.95 30.51 21.47
N SER A 318 -10.69 30.96 22.70
CA SER A 318 -9.64 31.93 23.02
C SER A 318 -8.21 31.40 22.84
N ASP A 319 -8.02 30.07 22.76
CA ASP A 319 -6.72 29.43 22.58
C ASP A 319 -6.44 28.96 21.14
N ILE A 320 -7.38 29.24 20.22
CA ILE A 320 -7.30 28.85 18.82
C ILE A 320 -6.53 29.92 18.03
N LEU A 321 -5.50 29.48 17.30
CA LEU A 321 -4.64 30.34 16.47
C LEU A 321 -5.07 30.35 15.00
N ASP A 322 -5.41 29.18 14.45
CA ASP A 322 -5.76 28.95 13.04
C ASP A 322 -4.79 29.59 12.02
N LYS A 323 -3.49 29.57 12.33
CA LYS A 323 -2.43 30.12 11.47
C LYS A 323 -2.04 29.10 10.40
N VAL A 324 -2.20 29.45 9.13
CA VAL A 324 -1.69 28.62 8.01
C VAL A 324 -0.17 28.73 7.98
N VAL A 325 0.54 27.59 8.08
CA VAL A 325 2.02 27.54 8.12
C VAL A 325 2.63 26.83 6.92
N TYR A 326 1.81 26.19 6.10
CA TYR A 326 2.19 25.60 4.82
C TYR A 326 0.96 25.52 3.92
N ASP A 327 1.09 25.93 2.66
CA ASP A 327 -0.02 25.93 1.70
C ASP A 327 0.48 25.74 0.26
N LEU A 328 0.19 24.59 -0.35
CA LEU A 328 0.48 24.36 -1.77
C LEU A 328 -0.45 25.14 -2.70
N ASP A 329 -1.65 25.53 -2.24
CA ASP A 329 -2.61 26.29 -3.06
C ASP A 329 -2.18 27.76 -3.26
N ASN A 330 -1.33 28.30 -2.38
CA ASN A 330 -0.97 29.71 -2.41
C ASN A 330 0.52 29.94 -2.10
N GLN A 331 1.36 29.70 -3.10
CA GLN A 331 2.83 29.85 -2.99
C GLN A 331 3.29 31.32 -2.99
N SER A 332 2.39 32.27 -3.31
CA SER A 332 2.72 33.69 -3.49
C SER A 332 2.67 34.50 -2.19
N CYS A 333 2.09 33.93 -1.13
CA CYS A 333 1.97 34.60 0.16
C CYS A 333 2.94 33.93 1.14
N PRO A 334 4.12 34.52 1.41
CA PRO A 334 5.04 33.96 2.39
C PRO A 334 4.30 33.87 3.73
N VAL A 335 4.28 32.67 4.30
CA VAL A 335 3.79 32.45 5.66
C VAL A 335 4.59 33.38 6.57
N ILE A 336 3.95 34.39 7.14
CA ILE A 336 4.58 35.29 8.10
C ILE A 336 4.90 34.44 9.35
N ASP A 337 6.18 34.07 9.48
CA ASP A 337 6.67 33.28 10.60
C ASP A 337 7.50 34.16 11.54
N ASN A 338 7.04 34.25 12.79
CA ASN A 338 7.78 34.92 13.86
C ASN A 338 8.90 34.03 14.43
N GLY A 339 9.26 32.93 13.73
CA GLY A 339 10.22 31.92 14.13
C GLY A 339 9.69 30.90 15.15
N GLU A 340 8.38 30.88 15.39
CA GLU A 340 7.78 30.06 16.45
C GLU A 340 7.05 28.81 15.96
N SER A 341 6.65 28.80 14.69
CA SER A 341 5.87 27.71 14.08
C SER A 341 6.78 26.64 13.50
N LEU A 342 6.33 25.38 13.49
CA LEU A 342 6.99 24.34 12.70
C LEU A 342 6.91 24.70 11.21
N LYS A 343 7.99 24.40 10.47
CA LYS A 343 8.03 24.49 9.00
C LYS A 343 7.68 23.14 8.40
N PHE A 344 6.99 23.14 7.27
CA PHE A 344 6.62 21.91 6.55
C PHE A 344 7.03 22.01 5.09
N ASN A 345 7.33 20.87 4.48
CA ASN A 345 7.59 20.76 3.05
C ASN A 345 7.16 19.38 2.51
N SER A 346 6.73 19.34 1.26
CA SER A 346 6.39 18.10 0.54
C SER A 346 6.72 18.19 -0.96
N LYS A 347 7.54 19.16 -1.38
CA LYS A 347 7.87 19.45 -2.78
C LYS A 347 9.03 18.61 -3.32
N PHE A 348 8.96 17.30 -3.08
CA PHE A 348 9.95 16.31 -3.52
C PHE A 348 9.25 15.04 -4.02
N GLU A 349 9.98 14.16 -4.67
CA GLU A 349 9.44 12.90 -5.22
C GLU A 349 8.69 12.10 -4.14
N SER A 350 7.49 11.59 -4.49
CA SER A 350 6.57 10.89 -3.58
C SER A 350 6.04 11.72 -2.40
N GLY A 351 6.40 13.01 -2.27
CA GLY A 351 5.90 13.91 -1.23
C GLY A 351 4.39 14.12 -1.33
N ASN A 352 3.69 14.09 -0.19
CA ASN A 352 2.26 14.40 -0.11
C ASN A 352 1.89 15.04 1.23
N LEU A 353 1.71 16.34 1.17
CA LEU A 353 1.03 17.20 2.14
C LEU A 353 0.57 18.43 1.36
N ARG A 354 -0.69 18.86 1.51
CA ARG A 354 -1.22 20.04 0.81
C ARG A 354 -1.19 21.29 1.67
N LYS A 355 -1.56 21.16 2.93
CA LYS A 355 -1.75 22.29 3.84
C LYS A 355 -1.50 21.89 5.29
N ALA A 356 -0.85 22.77 6.05
CA ALA A 356 -0.68 22.64 7.49
C ALA A 356 -1.16 23.93 8.19
N ILE A 357 -2.00 23.76 9.20
CA ILE A 357 -2.61 24.85 9.97
C ILE A 357 -2.26 24.64 11.43
N GLN A 358 -1.54 25.59 12.03
CA GLN A 358 -1.29 25.64 13.46
C GLN A 358 -2.57 26.10 14.16
N VAL A 359 -3.32 25.14 14.71
CA VAL A 359 -4.62 25.40 15.36
C VAL A 359 -4.46 25.80 16.83
N ARG A 360 -3.40 25.32 17.51
CA ARG A 360 -2.97 25.77 18.84
C ARG A 360 -1.44 25.82 18.89
N LYS A 361 -0.86 26.35 19.98
CA LYS A 361 0.60 26.55 20.11
C LYS A 361 1.45 25.36 19.64
N PHE A 362 1.09 24.13 20.01
CA PHE A 362 1.81 22.90 19.62
C PHE A 362 0.92 21.87 18.92
N GLU A 363 -0.05 22.35 18.15
CA GLU A 363 -1.04 21.49 17.50
C GLU A 363 -1.30 21.93 16.07
N TYR A 364 -1.25 20.96 15.16
CA TYR A 364 -1.32 21.20 13.73
C TYR A 364 -2.37 20.29 13.09
N ASP A 365 -3.33 20.90 12.39
CA ASP A 365 -4.23 20.19 11.49
C ASP A 365 -3.59 20.15 10.09
N LEU A 366 -3.43 18.94 9.57
CA LEU A 366 -2.77 18.62 8.31
C LEU A 366 -3.79 18.10 7.30
N ILE A 367 -3.62 18.49 6.04
CA ILE A 367 -4.51 18.11 4.95
C ILE A 367 -3.67 17.53 3.83
N LEU A 368 -3.96 16.28 3.46
CA LEU A 368 -3.30 15.61 2.34
C LEU A 368 -3.82 16.12 1.00
N ASN A 369 -2.99 16.08 -0.03
CA ASN A 369 -3.42 16.29 -1.39
C ASN A 369 -4.15 15.03 -1.90
N SER A 370 -5.22 15.21 -2.68
CA SER A 370 -5.85 14.10 -3.41
C SER A 370 -4.96 13.68 -4.59
N ASP A 371 -5.15 12.44 -5.03
CA ASP A 371 -4.46 11.93 -6.21
C ASP A 371 -4.72 12.86 -7.42
N ILE A 372 -3.71 13.04 -8.27
CA ILE A 372 -3.82 13.89 -9.47
C ILE A 372 -5.01 13.46 -10.31
N ASN A 373 -5.75 14.46 -10.84
CA ASN A 373 -6.98 14.26 -11.61
C ASN A 373 -8.12 13.55 -10.83
N SER A 374 -8.00 13.47 -9.50
CA SER A 374 -9.01 12.94 -8.59
C SER A 374 -9.42 13.97 -7.53
N ASN A 375 -10.39 13.60 -6.71
CA ASN A 375 -10.86 14.29 -5.51
C ASN A 375 -10.94 13.35 -4.29
N HIS A 376 -10.29 12.19 -4.39
CA HIS A 376 -10.33 11.08 -3.44
C HIS A 376 -8.92 10.58 -3.05
N TYR A 377 -8.88 9.46 -2.32
CA TYR A 377 -7.69 8.66 -2.04
C TYR A 377 -6.69 9.24 -1.04
N HIS A 378 -7.19 10.02 -0.07
CA HIS A 378 -6.40 10.57 1.03
C HIS A 378 -5.94 9.48 2.03
N GLN A 379 -4.70 9.00 1.89
CA GLN A 379 -4.09 8.06 2.83
C GLN A 379 -2.56 8.07 2.84
N TRP A 380 -1.91 8.14 1.68
CA TRP A 380 -0.46 8.29 1.59
C TRP A 380 -0.06 9.68 2.08
N PHE A 381 0.98 9.74 2.91
CA PHE A 381 1.61 10.99 3.31
C PHE A 381 3.12 10.76 3.38
N TYR A 382 3.87 11.76 2.93
CA TYR A 382 5.30 11.85 3.05
C TYR A 382 5.67 13.33 3.04
N PHE A 383 6.15 13.86 4.15
CA PHE A 383 6.44 15.29 4.30
C PHE A 383 7.55 15.53 5.31
N GLU A 384 8.24 16.65 5.12
CA GLU A 384 9.28 17.17 5.97
C GLU A 384 8.70 18.13 7.02
N VAL A 385 9.31 18.14 8.20
CA VAL A 385 9.05 19.06 9.31
C VAL A 385 10.38 19.62 9.81
N GLY A 386 10.47 20.94 9.94
CA GLY A 386 11.64 21.64 10.49
C GLY A 386 11.26 22.73 11.49
N ASN A 387 12.25 23.52 11.92
CA ASN A 387 12.12 24.52 12.99
C ASN A 387 11.67 23.90 14.33
N ILE A 388 12.29 22.78 14.69
CA ILE A 388 11.87 21.92 15.79
C ILE A 388 12.39 22.44 17.13
N ARG A 389 11.50 22.47 18.15
CA ARG A 389 11.88 22.69 19.56
C ARG A 389 11.91 21.35 20.30
N PRO A 390 13.04 20.95 20.91
CA PRO A 390 13.19 19.66 21.56
C PRO A 390 12.40 19.60 22.89
N GLY A 391 12.02 18.40 23.32
CA GLY A 391 11.29 18.17 24.58
C GLY A 391 9.83 18.65 24.59
N VAL A 392 9.36 19.27 23.51
CA VAL A 392 7.97 19.73 23.34
C VAL A 392 7.13 18.65 22.68
N ARG A 393 5.90 18.45 23.17
CA ARG A 393 4.92 17.53 22.58
C ARG A 393 4.13 18.24 21.47
N TYR A 394 4.40 17.89 20.22
CA TYR A 394 3.64 18.35 19.07
C TYR A 394 2.55 17.36 18.71
N ARG A 395 1.32 17.85 18.54
CA ARG A 395 0.19 17.05 18.06
C ARG A 395 -0.07 17.34 16.59
N PHE A 396 -0.12 16.30 15.78
CA PHE A 396 -0.50 16.37 14.37
C PHE A 396 -1.84 15.68 14.16
N ASN A 397 -2.72 16.28 13.37
CA ASN A 397 -4.04 15.75 13.03
C ASN A 397 -4.22 15.76 11.52
N ILE A 398 -4.14 14.60 10.85
CA ILE A 398 -4.49 14.50 9.42
C ILE A 398 -6.01 14.37 9.29
N ILE A 399 -6.68 15.44 8.87
CA ILE A 399 -8.14 15.62 9.05
C ILE A 399 -9.01 15.19 7.85
N ASN A 400 -8.42 14.83 6.71
CA ASN A 400 -9.15 14.47 5.49
C ASN A 400 -9.09 12.97 5.15
N CYS A 401 -8.81 12.10 6.11
CA CYS A 401 -8.80 10.65 5.87
C CYS A 401 -10.22 10.14 5.52
N GLU A 402 -10.33 9.15 4.64
CA GLU A 402 -11.63 8.70 4.12
C GLU A 402 -12.15 7.38 4.68
N LYS A 403 -11.23 6.49 5.08
CA LYS A 403 -11.59 5.13 5.51
C LYS A 403 -12.33 5.18 6.84
N SER A 404 -13.28 4.27 7.05
CA SER A 404 -14.03 4.23 8.32
C SER A 404 -13.20 3.75 9.51
N ASN A 405 -12.09 3.08 9.24
CA ASN A 405 -11.19 2.52 10.23
C ASN A 405 -9.76 2.43 9.66
N SER A 406 -8.76 2.27 10.54
CA SER A 406 -7.35 2.22 10.15
C SER A 406 -6.54 1.34 11.10
N GLN A 407 -5.42 0.79 10.61
CA GLN A 407 -4.45 0.03 11.41
C GLN A 407 -3.81 0.85 12.53
N PHE A 408 -3.87 2.18 12.49
CA PHE A 408 -3.48 3.05 13.61
C PHE A 408 -4.33 2.80 14.87
N ASN A 409 -5.56 2.31 14.75
CA ASN A 409 -6.37 1.86 15.91
C ASN A 409 -5.95 0.49 16.45
N TYR A 410 -5.03 -0.20 15.77
CA TYR A 410 -4.59 -1.57 16.07
C TYR A 410 -3.06 -1.68 16.20
N GLY A 411 -2.42 -0.56 16.55
CA GLY A 411 -1.02 -0.47 16.94
C GLY A 411 -0.03 -0.11 15.84
N MET A 412 -0.50 0.24 14.64
CA MET A 412 0.37 0.89 13.66
C MET A 412 0.82 2.25 14.18
N GLN A 413 2.07 2.60 13.91
CA GLN A 413 2.69 3.89 14.20
C GLN A 413 3.14 4.56 12.90
N VAL A 414 3.26 5.88 12.93
CA VAL A 414 3.82 6.64 11.80
C VAL A 414 5.33 6.39 11.74
N LEU A 415 5.93 6.56 10.57
CA LEU A 415 7.39 6.54 10.46
C LEU A 415 7.93 7.96 10.57
N MET A 416 9.08 8.08 11.22
CA MET A 416 9.86 9.31 11.28
C MET A 416 11.31 9.01 10.93
N TYR A 417 11.95 9.91 10.19
CA TYR A 417 13.38 9.92 9.94
C TYR A 417 13.94 11.25 10.41
N SER A 418 14.90 11.24 11.34
CA SER A 418 15.60 12.44 11.80
C SER A 418 16.90 12.58 11.00
N VAL A 419 17.10 13.74 10.37
CA VAL A 419 18.36 14.05 9.69
C VAL A 419 19.50 14.10 10.69
N GLN A 420 19.24 14.63 11.89
CA GLN A 420 20.28 14.72 12.90
C GLN A 420 20.68 13.37 13.49
N ASP A 421 19.73 12.44 13.70
CA ASP A 421 20.07 11.05 14.03
C ASP A 421 20.88 10.39 12.92
N ALA A 422 20.54 10.64 11.66
CA ALA A 422 21.25 10.10 10.50
C ALA A 422 22.70 10.56 10.42
N ILE A 423 22.93 11.87 10.56
CA ILE A 423 24.27 12.47 10.61
C ILE A 423 25.07 11.93 11.81
N ASN A 424 24.41 11.63 12.93
CA ASN A 424 25.05 11.03 14.10
C ASN A 424 25.22 9.49 13.98
N GLY A 425 25.14 8.93 12.78
CA GLY A 425 25.41 7.51 12.50
C GLY A 425 24.20 6.59 12.66
N SER A 426 22.99 7.13 12.77
CA SER A 426 21.74 6.36 12.84
C SER A 426 20.75 6.67 11.70
N PRO A 427 21.09 6.40 10.43
CA PRO A 427 20.28 6.77 9.27
C PRO A 427 19.11 5.80 9.05
N HIS A 428 18.19 5.73 10.02
CA HIS A 428 17.09 4.76 10.04
C HIS A 428 15.72 5.45 10.11
N TRP A 429 14.71 4.80 9.54
CA TRP A 429 13.31 5.15 9.79
C TRP A 429 12.84 4.47 11.08
N VAL A 430 12.25 5.24 11.99
CA VAL A 430 11.74 4.72 13.27
C VAL A 430 10.22 4.83 13.34
N ARG A 431 9.56 3.82 13.91
CA ARG A 431 8.14 3.90 14.25
C ARG A 431 7.97 4.76 15.49
N THR A 432 7.21 5.85 15.35
CA THR A 432 7.06 6.83 16.42
C THR A 432 5.61 7.25 16.63
N GLY A 433 5.43 8.10 17.63
CA GLY A 433 4.16 8.70 17.99
C GLY A 433 3.53 8.04 19.21
N SER A 434 2.87 8.88 20.00
CA SER A 434 2.03 8.53 21.14
C SER A 434 0.62 9.08 20.95
N ASP A 435 -0.32 8.70 21.82
CA ASP A 435 -1.74 9.09 21.75
C ASP A 435 -2.41 8.86 20.38
N ILE A 436 -1.93 7.85 19.65
CA ILE A 436 -2.37 7.60 18.28
C ILE A 436 -3.82 7.13 18.27
N CYS A 437 -4.66 7.77 17.47
CA CYS A 437 -5.98 7.23 17.17
C CYS A 437 -6.52 7.70 15.82
N TYR A 438 -7.50 6.93 15.33
CA TYR A 438 -8.18 7.19 14.09
C TYR A 438 -9.70 7.22 14.30
N TYR A 439 -10.35 8.35 14.01
CA TYR A 439 -11.76 8.53 14.35
C TYR A 439 -12.52 9.49 13.43
N LYS A 440 -13.83 9.29 13.31
CA LYS A 440 -14.72 10.15 12.49
C LYS A 440 -14.76 11.57 13.06
N ASN A 441 -14.51 12.57 12.23
CA ASN A 441 -14.48 13.97 12.62
C ASN A 441 -15.74 14.74 12.16
N ASN A 442 -15.71 16.07 12.31
CA ASN A 442 -16.79 17.00 11.98
C ASN A 442 -16.75 17.53 10.54
N PHE A 443 -15.68 17.27 9.79
CA PHE A 443 -15.56 17.71 8.40
C PHE A 443 -16.43 16.87 7.48
N SER A 444 -17.28 17.52 6.71
CA SER A 444 -18.27 16.88 5.84
C SER A 444 -17.70 16.63 4.45
N ARG A 445 -18.02 15.47 3.88
CA ARG A 445 -17.73 15.16 2.48
C ARG A 445 -18.88 15.66 1.61
N SER A 446 -18.56 16.34 0.51
CA SER A 446 -19.57 16.65 -0.51
C SER A 446 -20.11 15.35 -1.11
N SER A 447 -21.31 15.39 -1.73
CA SER A 447 -21.85 14.21 -2.42
C SER A 447 -20.90 13.70 -3.49
N ILE A 448 -20.28 14.61 -4.25
CA ILE A 448 -19.27 14.30 -5.27
C ILE A 448 -18.08 13.57 -4.63
N ALA A 449 -17.52 14.13 -3.56
CA ALA A 449 -16.43 13.52 -2.78
C ALA A 449 -16.85 12.27 -1.99
N ALA A 450 -18.08 11.79 -2.10
CA ALA A 450 -18.61 10.65 -1.37
C ALA A 450 -19.21 9.59 -2.30
N GLY A 451 -18.98 9.69 -3.62
CA GLY A 451 -19.55 8.80 -4.62
C GLY A 451 -21.08 8.93 -4.70
N GLY A 452 -21.61 10.16 -4.66
CA GLY A 452 -23.04 10.45 -4.68
C GLY A 452 -23.74 10.38 -3.31
N GLN A 453 -23.10 9.81 -2.28
CA GLN A 453 -23.73 9.64 -0.96
C GLN A 453 -23.75 10.94 -0.14
N LYS A 454 -24.92 11.32 0.39
CA LYS A 454 -25.06 12.50 1.28
C LYS A 454 -24.70 12.15 2.73
N GLY A 455 -24.07 13.10 3.43
CA GLY A 455 -23.88 13.04 4.88
C GLY A 455 -22.68 12.24 5.40
N LYS A 456 -21.72 11.87 4.52
CA LYS A 456 -20.44 11.30 4.96
C LYS A 456 -19.56 12.38 5.62
N SER A 457 -18.69 11.93 6.52
CA SER A 457 -17.66 12.79 7.13
C SER A 457 -16.29 12.18 6.88
N TYR A 458 -15.27 13.03 6.93
CA TYR A 458 -13.88 12.59 6.99
C TYR A 458 -13.55 12.01 8.38
N PHE A 459 -12.34 11.48 8.47
CA PHE A 459 -11.75 10.91 9.65
C PHE A 459 -10.43 11.61 9.92
N THR A 460 -10.07 11.68 11.20
CA THR A 460 -8.80 12.22 11.66
C THR A 460 -7.89 11.08 12.09
N LEU A 461 -6.68 11.04 11.55
CA LEU A 461 -5.54 10.38 12.19
C LEU A 461 -4.83 11.41 13.07
N THR A 462 -4.72 11.15 14.37
CA THR A 462 -3.95 12.01 15.29
C THR A 462 -2.80 11.21 15.89
N PHE A 463 -1.67 11.88 16.08
CA PHE A 463 -0.50 11.35 16.77
C PHE A 463 0.30 12.49 17.41
N THR A 464 0.97 12.20 18.52
CA THR A 464 1.79 13.16 19.26
C THR A 464 3.25 12.73 19.23
N VAL A 465 4.16 13.64 18.86
CA VAL A 465 5.61 13.40 18.81
C VAL A 465 6.34 14.37 19.73
N THR A 466 7.35 13.86 20.42
CA THR A 466 8.33 14.68 21.14
C THR A 466 9.67 14.54 20.43
N PHE A 467 10.15 15.63 19.85
CA PHE A 467 11.43 15.63 19.16
C PHE A 467 12.59 15.75 20.15
N GLN A 468 13.73 15.16 19.79
CA GLN A 468 14.93 15.13 20.64
C GLN A 468 15.90 16.27 20.33
N HIS A 469 16.04 16.59 19.04
CA HIS A 469 17.06 17.50 18.55
C HIS A 469 16.48 18.89 18.27
N LYS A 470 17.26 19.92 18.60
CA LYS A 470 16.94 21.31 18.27
C LYS A 470 17.27 21.56 16.81
N ASP A 471 16.41 22.30 16.11
CA ASP A 471 16.61 22.72 14.72
C ASP A 471 16.79 21.55 13.71
N ASP A 472 16.35 20.35 14.11
CA ASP A 472 16.38 19.16 13.26
C ASP A 472 15.37 19.26 12.11
N VAL A 473 15.62 18.46 11.08
CA VAL A 473 14.72 18.22 9.96
C VAL A 473 14.27 16.77 10.06
N CYS A 474 12.97 16.58 10.30
CA CYS A 474 12.36 15.27 10.43
C CYS A 474 11.40 15.02 9.26
N TYR A 475 11.47 13.83 8.67
CA TYR A 475 10.52 13.37 7.67
C TYR A 475 9.50 12.44 8.29
N PHE A 476 8.23 12.60 7.96
CA PHE A 476 7.14 11.69 8.36
C PHE A 476 6.56 10.99 7.14
N ALA A 477 6.37 9.67 7.24
CA ALA A 477 5.79 8.88 6.16
C ALA A 477 4.73 7.88 6.66
N TYR A 478 3.76 7.57 5.79
CA TYR A 478 2.73 6.56 6.06
C TYR A 478 3.34 5.15 6.19
N HIS A 479 4.33 4.86 5.35
CA HIS A 479 5.16 3.66 5.37
C HIS A 479 6.50 3.95 4.66
N TYR A 480 7.48 3.04 4.74
CA TYR A 480 8.85 3.28 4.27
C TYR A 480 8.83 3.71 2.80
N PRO A 481 9.27 4.95 2.46
CA PRO A 481 9.26 5.41 1.07
C PRO A 481 10.08 4.51 0.15
N TYR A 482 9.68 4.47 -1.12
CA TYR A 482 10.44 3.81 -2.19
C TYR A 482 10.09 4.55 -3.47
N THR A 483 10.96 5.47 -3.86
CA THR A 483 10.74 6.36 -5.01
C THR A 483 11.01 5.64 -6.34
N TYR A 484 10.53 6.20 -7.45
CA TYR A 484 10.85 5.67 -8.78
C TYR A 484 12.33 5.89 -9.11
N SER A 485 12.90 7.03 -8.72
CA SER A 485 14.33 7.27 -8.92
C SER A 485 15.19 6.26 -8.13
N MET A 486 14.78 5.89 -6.91
CA MET A 486 15.44 4.81 -6.14
C MET A 486 15.33 3.47 -6.88
N LEU A 487 14.19 3.16 -7.51
CA LEU A 487 14.05 1.95 -8.32
C LEU A 487 15.07 1.92 -9.45
N LYS A 488 15.12 2.99 -10.27
CA LYS A 488 15.98 3.06 -11.45
C LYS A 488 17.46 2.97 -11.06
N MET A 489 17.87 3.65 -9.99
CA MET A 489 19.22 3.58 -9.43
C MET A 489 19.54 2.16 -8.98
N HIS A 490 18.63 1.56 -8.20
CA HIS A 490 18.78 0.19 -7.72
C HIS A 490 18.91 -0.82 -8.85
N LEU A 491 18.13 -0.70 -9.93
CA LEU A 491 18.22 -1.58 -11.09
C LEU A 491 19.57 -1.45 -11.81
N GLN A 492 20.09 -0.23 -11.98
CA GLN A 492 21.41 -0.01 -12.59
C GLN A 492 22.52 -0.64 -11.74
N LYS A 493 22.54 -0.37 -10.43
CA LYS A 493 23.53 -0.98 -9.51
C LYS A 493 23.40 -2.50 -9.49
N LEU A 494 22.18 -3.03 -9.49
CA LEU A 494 21.93 -4.48 -9.52
C LEU A 494 22.41 -5.13 -10.81
N SER A 495 22.23 -4.46 -11.96
CA SER A 495 22.71 -4.95 -13.26
C SER A 495 24.23 -5.03 -13.32
N ALA A 496 24.94 -4.11 -12.66
CA ALA A 496 26.40 -4.10 -12.56
C ALA A 496 26.96 -5.29 -11.74
N LEU A 497 26.14 -5.90 -10.88
CA LEU A 497 26.50 -7.10 -10.11
C LEU A 497 26.24 -8.42 -10.85
N ARG A 498 25.79 -8.36 -12.11
CA ARG A 498 25.51 -9.54 -12.94
C ARG A 498 26.77 -10.37 -13.17
N THR A 499 26.69 -11.66 -12.89
CA THR A 499 27.75 -12.62 -13.25
C THR A 499 27.52 -13.22 -14.64
N ALA A 500 28.55 -13.81 -15.25
CA ALA A 500 28.47 -14.44 -16.57
C ALA A 500 27.47 -15.62 -16.64
N GLN A 501 27.00 -16.14 -15.50
CA GLN A 501 26.00 -17.21 -15.44
C GLN A 501 24.56 -16.69 -15.48
N ILE A 502 24.36 -15.38 -15.37
CA ILE A 502 23.04 -14.76 -15.28
C ILE A 502 22.72 -14.07 -16.60
N TYR A 503 21.69 -14.57 -17.29
CA TYR A 503 21.03 -13.83 -18.35
C TYR A 503 20.17 -12.75 -17.72
N TYR A 504 20.48 -11.50 -18.01
CA TYR A 504 19.76 -10.33 -17.54
C TYR A 504 19.56 -9.38 -18.72
N ARG A 505 18.31 -8.96 -18.91
CA ARG A 505 17.93 -7.93 -19.87
C ARG A 505 16.95 -6.98 -19.21
N GLN A 506 17.18 -5.68 -19.40
CA GLN A 506 16.25 -4.62 -19.01
C GLN A 506 15.80 -3.91 -20.28
N ASP A 507 14.49 -3.88 -20.49
CA ASP A 507 13.84 -3.13 -21.55
C ASP A 507 12.91 -2.07 -20.96
N ASP A 508 12.53 -1.08 -21.77
CA ASP A 508 11.42 -0.19 -21.47
C ASP A 508 10.16 -0.76 -22.11
N LEU A 509 9.21 -1.22 -21.29
CA LEU A 509 7.93 -1.77 -21.75
C LEU A 509 7.13 -0.74 -22.54
N CYS A 510 7.10 0.48 -22.02
CA CYS A 510 6.44 1.64 -22.60
C CYS A 510 6.87 2.92 -21.87
N GLU A 511 6.50 4.06 -22.46
CA GLU A 511 6.47 5.35 -21.77
C GLU A 511 5.12 5.50 -21.05
N THR A 512 5.15 6.00 -19.81
CA THR A 512 3.96 6.28 -19.00
C THR A 512 3.25 7.55 -19.48
N LEU A 513 2.07 7.85 -18.94
CA LEU A 513 1.32 9.06 -19.31
C LEU A 513 2.11 10.35 -18.98
N GLY A 514 2.89 10.33 -17.89
CA GLY A 514 3.79 11.41 -17.48
C GLY A 514 5.14 11.43 -18.22
N GLY A 515 5.36 10.49 -19.13
CA GLY A 515 6.57 10.45 -19.95
C GLY A 515 7.77 9.75 -19.33
N ASN A 516 7.56 8.91 -18.31
CA ASN A 516 8.61 8.13 -17.65
C ASN A 516 8.68 6.72 -18.22
N SER A 517 9.83 6.06 -18.18
CA SER A 517 9.92 4.67 -18.65
C SER A 517 9.30 3.69 -17.66
N CYS A 518 8.64 2.64 -18.15
CA CYS A 518 8.17 1.51 -17.34
C CYS A 518 9.11 0.31 -17.56
N PRO A 519 10.05 -0.01 -16.63
CA PRO A 519 11.02 -1.08 -16.86
C PRO A 519 10.38 -2.47 -16.90
N LEU A 520 10.86 -3.32 -17.82
CA LEU A 520 10.61 -4.75 -17.88
C LEU A 520 11.95 -5.48 -17.77
N LEU A 521 12.04 -6.42 -16.82
CA LEU A 521 13.23 -7.22 -16.61
C LEU A 521 13.01 -8.65 -17.08
N THR A 522 14.04 -9.22 -17.72
CA THR A 522 14.15 -10.65 -18.01
C THR A 522 15.34 -11.21 -17.25
N ILE A 523 15.10 -12.14 -16.33
CA ILE A 523 16.16 -12.78 -15.53
C ILE A 523 16.05 -14.30 -15.68
N THR A 524 17.15 -14.96 -16.05
CA THR A 524 17.26 -16.43 -16.12
C THR A 524 18.74 -16.84 -16.09
N ALA A 525 19.07 -18.13 -16.18
CA ALA A 525 20.46 -18.59 -16.25
C ALA A 525 20.95 -18.54 -17.70
N MET A 526 22.22 -18.25 -17.94
CA MET A 526 22.82 -18.50 -19.26
C MET A 526 22.72 -20.00 -19.61
N PRO A 527 22.68 -20.38 -20.90
CA PRO A 527 22.81 -21.78 -21.28
C PRO A 527 24.17 -22.32 -20.80
N GLY A 528 24.21 -23.57 -20.35
CA GLY A 528 25.46 -24.15 -19.80
C GLY A 528 26.57 -24.34 -20.84
N SER A 529 26.24 -24.29 -22.13
CA SER A 529 27.16 -24.31 -23.27
C SER A 529 26.45 -23.80 -24.53
N SER A 530 27.20 -23.54 -25.60
CA SER A 530 26.65 -23.20 -26.93
C SER A 530 26.13 -24.43 -27.69
N SER A 531 25.96 -25.59 -27.04
CA SER A 531 25.37 -26.76 -27.69
C SER A 531 23.88 -26.54 -27.97
N ASN A 532 23.40 -27.13 -29.06
CA ASN A 532 21.98 -27.05 -29.44
C ASN A 532 21.05 -27.54 -28.32
N ASP A 533 21.46 -28.55 -27.56
CA ASP A 533 20.67 -29.07 -26.44
C ASP A 533 20.54 -28.06 -25.29
N HIS A 534 21.63 -27.38 -24.93
CA HIS A 534 21.62 -26.39 -23.86
C HIS A 534 20.87 -25.11 -24.27
N ILE A 535 21.00 -24.70 -25.53
CA ILE A 535 20.25 -23.57 -26.09
C ILE A 535 18.75 -23.92 -26.17
N SER A 536 18.40 -25.12 -26.62
CA SER A 536 17.01 -25.60 -26.64
C SER A 536 16.41 -25.65 -25.23
N GLN A 537 17.16 -26.16 -24.25
CA GLN A 537 16.76 -26.16 -22.86
C GLN A 537 16.49 -24.74 -22.35
N PHE A 538 17.41 -23.81 -22.58
CA PHE A 538 17.26 -22.38 -22.24
C PHE A 538 15.96 -21.80 -22.82
N ARG A 539 15.72 -21.97 -24.13
CA ARG A 539 14.53 -21.46 -24.82
C ARG A 539 13.24 -22.12 -24.37
N SER A 540 13.29 -23.37 -23.90
CA SER A 540 12.11 -24.12 -23.50
C SER A 540 11.59 -23.78 -22.09
N ARG A 541 12.42 -23.16 -21.24
CA ARG A 541 12.09 -22.85 -19.82
C ARG A 541 10.73 -22.17 -19.67
N PRO A 542 9.87 -22.59 -18.71
CA PRO A 542 8.61 -21.92 -18.45
C PRO A 542 8.77 -20.48 -17.97
N VAL A 543 7.78 -19.64 -18.26
CA VAL A 543 7.77 -18.21 -17.89
C VAL A 543 7.09 -17.99 -16.54
N MET A 544 7.69 -17.15 -15.71
CA MET A 544 7.18 -16.62 -14.46
C MET A 544 6.96 -15.11 -14.61
N PHE A 545 5.72 -14.64 -14.54
CA PHE A 545 5.40 -13.22 -14.74
C PHE A 545 5.08 -12.53 -13.40
N LEU A 546 5.87 -11.54 -13.01
CA LEU A 546 5.72 -10.83 -11.74
C LEU A 546 5.52 -9.34 -11.99
N SER A 547 4.59 -8.73 -11.27
CA SER A 547 4.41 -7.28 -11.27
C SER A 547 4.29 -6.74 -9.85
N ALA A 548 4.57 -5.46 -9.68
CA ALA A 548 4.36 -4.80 -8.41
C ALA A 548 3.92 -3.35 -8.59
N ARG A 549 3.39 -2.81 -7.50
CA ARG A 549 3.23 -1.38 -7.29
C ARG A 549 2.35 -0.65 -8.32
N VAL A 550 1.23 -1.28 -8.68
CA VAL A 550 0.19 -0.63 -9.47
C VAL A 550 -0.55 0.47 -8.68
N HIS A 551 -0.65 0.35 -7.35
CA HIS A 551 -1.14 1.42 -6.48
C HIS A 551 0.02 2.17 -5.79
N PRO A 552 0.23 3.45 -6.09
CA PRO A 552 1.42 4.19 -5.66
C PRO A 552 1.70 4.24 -4.16
N GLY A 553 0.68 4.27 -3.30
CA GLY A 553 0.85 4.36 -1.85
C GLY A 553 1.18 3.05 -1.15
N GLU A 554 1.29 1.93 -1.88
CA GLU A 554 1.55 0.59 -1.34
C GLU A 554 3.07 0.30 -1.30
N THR A 555 3.84 1.11 -0.54
CA THR A 555 5.34 1.08 -0.49
C THR A 555 5.96 -0.27 -0.23
N ASN A 556 5.36 -1.04 0.66
CA ASN A 556 5.78 -2.38 1.00
C ASN A 556 5.92 -3.30 -0.23
N SER A 557 5.06 -3.19 -1.25
CA SER A 557 5.17 -4.02 -2.48
C SER A 557 6.46 -3.78 -3.26
N SER A 558 7.02 -2.56 -3.27
CA SER A 558 8.32 -2.30 -3.90
C SER A 558 9.47 -2.89 -3.09
N TRP A 559 9.39 -2.87 -1.76
CA TRP A 559 10.40 -3.49 -0.91
C TRP A 559 10.40 -5.02 -1.03
N VAL A 560 9.21 -5.61 -1.14
CA VAL A 560 9.06 -7.02 -1.53
C VAL A 560 9.78 -7.29 -2.86
N MET A 561 9.49 -6.47 -3.88
CA MET A 561 10.02 -6.67 -5.23
C MET A 561 11.53 -6.46 -5.29
N LYS A 562 12.08 -5.43 -4.62
CA LYS A 562 13.53 -5.24 -4.41
C LYS A 562 14.16 -6.51 -3.87
N GLY A 563 13.49 -7.10 -2.87
CA GLY A 563 13.85 -8.40 -2.34
C GLY A 563 13.94 -9.50 -3.39
N THR A 564 12.87 -9.72 -4.13
CA THR A 564 12.79 -10.72 -5.20
C THR A 564 13.92 -10.55 -6.22
N LEU A 565 14.19 -9.31 -6.64
CA LEU A 565 15.23 -8.99 -7.62
C LEU A 565 16.64 -9.30 -7.11
N GLU A 566 16.99 -8.82 -5.90
CA GLU A 566 18.29 -9.10 -5.28
C GLU A 566 18.54 -10.60 -5.13
N TYR A 567 17.50 -11.36 -4.78
CA TYR A 567 17.63 -12.81 -4.64
C TYR A 567 17.91 -13.49 -5.97
N LEU A 568 17.10 -13.16 -6.99
CA LEU A 568 17.26 -13.69 -8.33
C LEU A 568 18.60 -13.32 -8.95
N MET A 569 19.26 -12.25 -8.49
CA MET A 569 20.59 -11.84 -8.95
C MET A 569 21.73 -12.36 -8.05
N SER A 570 21.43 -13.03 -6.94
CA SER A 570 22.43 -13.55 -6.01
C SER A 570 23.09 -14.86 -6.47
N CYS A 571 24.25 -15.17 -5.85
CA CYS A 571 24.96 -16.45 -5.98
C CYS A 571 24.36 -17.60 -5.13
N SER A 572 23.17 -17.44 -4.53
CA SER A 572 22.53 -18.52 -3.78
C SER A 572 22.30 -19.75 -4.68
N PRO A 573 22.67 -20.98 -4.28
CA PRO A 573 22.44 -22.18 -5.08
C PRO A 573 20.96 -22.39 -5.42
N GLN A 574 20.06 -22.02 -4.50
CA GLN A 574 18.62 -22.05 -4.74
C GLN A 574 18.22 -21.01 -5.81
N ALA A 575 18.76 -19.79 -5.77
CA ALA A 575 18.49 -18.76 -6.79
C ALA A 575 19.01 -19.19 -8.17
N GLN A 576 20.18 -19.84 -8.21
CA GLN A 576 20.73 -20.40 -9.43
C GLN A 576 19.83 -21.48 -10.03
N ARG A 577 19.40 -22.48 -9.25
CA ARG A 577 18.48 -23.53 -9.73
C ARG A 577 17.20 -22.96 -10.33
N LEU A 578 16.73 -21.84 -9.80
CA LEU A 578 15.55 -21.16 -10.30
C LEU A 578 15.74 -20.50 -11.64
N ARG A 579 16.85 -19.80 -11.78
CA ARG A 579 17.29 -19.25 -13.06
C ARG A 579 17.48 -20.36 -14.09
N GLU A 580 17.96 -21.54 -13.69
CA GLU A 580 18.15 -22.70 -14.58
C GLU A 580 16.85 -23.35 -15.05
N CYS A 581 15.74 -23.14 -14.32
CA CYS A 581 14.46 -23.76 -14.64
C CYS A 581 13.42 -22.80 -15.21
N TYR A 582 13.50 -21.51 -14.93
CA TYR A 582 12.49 -20.54 -15.31
C TYR A 582 13.07 -19.27 -15.94
N ILE A 583 12.22 -18.63 -16.74
CA ILE A 583 12.45 -17.27 -17.25
C ILE A 583 11.53 -16.33 -16.46
N PHE A 584 12.12 -15.37 -15.76
CA PHE A 584 11.38 -14.37 -14.99
C PHE A 584 11.16 -13.12 -15.83
N LYS A 585 9.90 -12.79 -16.12
CA LYS A 585 9.47 -11.50 -16.67
C LYS A 585 8.92 -10.65 -15.54
N ILE A 586 9.56 -9.52 -15.25
CA ILE A 586 9.28 -8.74 -14.04
C ILE A 586 9.05 -7.27 -14.40
N ILE A 587 7.90 -6.72 -14.01
CA ILE A 587 7.62 -5.28 -14.02
C ILE A 587 7.65 -4.77 -12.58
N PRO A 588 8.77 -4.18 -12.12
CA PRO A 588 8.94 -3.85 -10.71
C PRO A 588 8.05 -2.69 -10.22
N MET A 589 7.53 -1.87 -11.13
CA MET A 589 6.62 -0.78 -10.80
C MET A 589 5.69 -0.48 -11.98
N LEU A 590 4.41 -0.86 -11.84
CA LEU A 590 3.38 -0.63 -12.86
C LEU A 590 2.86 0.81 -12.92
N ASN A 591 3.05 1.60 -11.85
CA ASN A 591 2.58 2.99 -11.80
C ASN A 591 3.69 3.99 -11.38
N PRO A 592 4.73 4.19 -12.21
CA PRO A 592 5.78 5.17 -11.95
C PRO A 592 5.24 6.57 -11.66
N ASP A 593 4.36 7.10 -12.51
CA ASP A 593 3.90 8.49 -12.39
C ASP A 593 3.15 8.75 -11.08
N GLY A 594 2.28 7.82 -10.67
CA GLY A 594 1.58 7.96 -9.41
C GLY A 594 2.54 7.95 -8.22
N VAL A 595 3.62 7.14 -8.27
CA VAL A 595 4.66 7.10 -7.22
C VAL A 595 5.43 8.42 -7.18
N ILE A 596 5.89 8.90 -8.33
CA ILE A 596 6.65 10.16 -8.46
C ILE A 596 5.85 11.33 -7.87
N ASN A 597 4.55 11.38 -8.13
CA ASN A 597 3.69 12.50 -7.74
C ASN A 597 3.03 12.36 -6.36
N GLY A 598 3.37 11.32 -5.58
CA GLY A 598 2.84 11.15 -4.23
C GLY A 598 1.35 10.79 -4.18
N ASN A 599 0.81 10.15 -5.22
CA ASN A 599 -0.53 9.58 -5.20
C ASN A 599 -0.60 8.40 -4.22
N HIS A 600 -1.81 8.00 -3.84
CA HIS A 600 -2.05 6.80 -3.07
C HIS A 600 -2.51 5.62 -3.93
N ARG A 601 -3.38 5.85 -4.93
CA ARG A 601 -4.13 4.80 -5.63
C ARG A 601 -4.05 4.89 -7.14
N CYS A 602 -4.19 6.07 -7.71
CA CYS A 602 -4.42 6.28 -9.13
C CYS A 602 -3.15 6.63 -9.92
N SER A 603 -3.19 6.40 -11.23
CA SER A 603 -2.24 7.02 -12.18
C SER A 603 -2.60 8.48 -12.45
N LEU A 604 -1.89 9.13 -13.38
CA LEU A 604 -2.22 10.49 -13.82
C LEU A 604 -3.55 10.59 -14.57
N SER A 605 -4.15 9.49 -15.04
CA SER A 605 -5.52 9.54 -15.58
C SER A 605 -6.59 9.75 -14.51
N GLY A 606 -6.22 9.66 -13.23
CA GLY A 606 -7.15 9.71 -12.09
C GLY A 606 -7.84 8.37 -11.83
N GLU A 607 -7.49 7.31 -12.56
CA GLU A 607 -8.10 5.99 -12.46
C GLU A 607 -7.25 4.96 -11.72
N ASP A 608 -7.92 4.01 -11.05
CA ASP A 608 -7.28 2.83 -10.45
C ASP A 608 -6.86 1.88 -11.58
N LEU A 609 -5.56 1.84 -11.89
CA LEU A 609 -5.00 0.99 -12.94
C LEU A 609 -5.32 -0.51 -12.75
N ASN A 610 -5.51 -0.98 -11.52
CA ASN A 610 -5.95 -2.34 -11.24
C ASN A 610 -7.47 -2.55 -11.40
N ARG A 611 -8.17 -1.63 -12.07
CA ARG A 611 -9.51 -1.82 -12.63
C ARG A 611 -9.55 -1.73 -14.15
N GLN A 612 -8.42 -1.42 -14.77
CA GLN A 612 -8.33 -1.16 -16.22
C GLN A 612 -7.85 -2.37 -17.01
N TRP A 613 -7.61 -3.52 -16.37
CA TRP A 613 -7.05 -4.69 -17.06
C TRP A 613 -8.02 -5.32 -18.07
N GLN A 614 -9.34 -5.19 -17.88
CA GLN A 614 -10.29 -5.78 -18.84
C GLN A 614 -10.18 -5.07 -20.21
N ASN A 615 -10.23 -3.74 -20.23
CA ASN A 615 -10.20 -2.93 -21.44
C ASN A 615 -9.26 -1.73 -21.30
N PRO A 616 -7.93 -1.94 -21.20
CA PRO A 616 -7.00 -0.83 -21.03
C PRO A 616 -6.94 0.01 -22.32
N ASN A 617 -6.79 1.32 -22.17
CA ASN A 617 -6.58 2.26 -23.27
C ASN A 617 -5.07 2.49 -23.43
N ALA A 618 -4.56 2.50 -24.66
CA ALA A 618 -3.12 2.60 -24.92
C ALA A 618 -2.52 3.95 -24.46
N GLU A 619 -3.28 5.03 -24.56
CA GLU A 619 -2.83 6.38 -24.21
C GLU A 619 -3.03 6.67 -22.72
N LEU A 620 -4.19 6.33 -22.14
CA LEU A 620 -4.48 6.60 -20.72
C LEU A 620 -3.86 5.58 -19.76
N HIS A 621 -3.75 4.32 -20.20
CA HIS A 621 -3.32 3.18 -19.39
C HIS A 621 -2.14 2.44 -20.01
N PRO A 622 -1.07 3.13 -20.47
CA PRO A 622 -0.02 2.52 -21.28
C PRO A 622 0.65 1.32 -20.57
N THR A 623 0.93 1.45 -19.27
CA THR A 623 1.59 0.36 -18.52
C THR A 623 0.73 -0.90 -18.45
N ILE A 624 -0.58 -0.77 -18.26
CA ILE A 624 -1.51 -1.91 -18.23
C ILE A 624 -1.77 -2.45 -19.63
N TYR A 625 -1.91 -1.56 -20.62
CA TYR A 625 -2.09 -1.93 -22.02
C TYR A 625 -0.94 -2.80 -22.51
N HIS A 626 0.30 -2.33 -22.35
CA HIS A 626 1.48 -3.05 -22.83
C HIS A 626 1.78 -4.30 -22.00
N ALA A 627 1.56 -4.29 -20.67
CA ALA A 627 1.71 -5.49 -19.85
C ALA A 627 0.72 -6.60 -20.25
N LYS A 628 -0.56 -6.25 -20.46
CA LYS A 628 -1.57 -7.19 -20.95
C LYS A 628 -1.23 -7.71 -22.35
N SER A 629 -0.75 -6.84 -23.24
CA SER A 629 -0.39 -7.21 -24.60
C SER A 629 0.78 -8.18 -24.66
N LEU A 630 1.80 -7.97 -23.82
CA LEU A 630 2.90 -8.93 -23.68
C LEU A 630 2.41 -10.29 -23.21
N LEU A 631 1.50 -10.33 -22.22
CA LEU A 631 0.87 -11.57 -21.78
C LEU A 631 0.04 -12.26 -22.89
N GLN A 632 -0.65 -11.47 -23.72
CA GLN A 632 -1.38 -12.00 -24.88
C GLN A 632 -0.44 -12.56 -25.94
N TYR A 633 0.68 -11.89 -26.22
CA TYR A 633 1.71 -12.39 -27.12
C TYR A 633 2.32 -13.71 -26.61
N LEU A 634 2.66 -13.78 -25.33
CA LEU A 634 3.14 -15.01 -24.69
C LEU A 634 2.11 -16.15 -24.83
N ARG A 635 0.83 -15.88 -24.61
CA ARG A 635 -0.23 -16.87 -24.86
C ARG A 635 -0.28 -17.32 -26.31
N ALA A 636 -0.27 -16.37 -27.26
CA ALA A 636 -0.43 -16.65 -28.68
C ALA A 636 0.75 -17.47 -29.26
N THR A 637 1.94 -17.35 -28.67
CA THR A 637 3.14 -18.10 -29.05
C THR A 637 3.32 -19.40 -28.28
N GLY A 638 2.32 -19.81 -27.48
CA GLY A 638 2.39 -21.04 -26.69
C GLY A 638 3.32 -20.95 -25.47
N ARG A 639 3.70 -19.74 -25.06
CA ARG A 639 4.57 -19.43 -23.91
C ARG A 639 3.80 -18.84 -22.73
N THR A 640 2.52 -19.21 -22.56
CA THR A 640 1.67 -18.76 -21.45
C THR A 640 2.40 -18.92 -20.11
N PRO A 641 2.47 -17.87 -19.27
CA PRO A 641 3.15 -17.97 -17.99
C PRO A 641 2.59 -19.07 -17.09
N LEU A 642 3.48 -19.76 -16.39
CA LEU A 642 3.11 -20.77 -15.40
C LEU A 642 2.45 -20.13 -14.17
N VAL A 643 2.94 -18.95 -13.78
CA VAL A 643 2.45 -18.14 -12.67
C VAL A 643 2.41 -16.68 -13.09
N PHE A 644 1.34 -16.00 -12.69
CA PHE A 644 1.25 -14.55 -12.65
C PHE A 644 1.08 -14.12 -11.20
N CYS A 645 1.89 -13.17 -10.71
CA CYS A 645 1.73 -12.64 -9.37
C CYS A 645 1.93 -11.13 -9.32
N ASP A 646 0.88 -10.43 -8.90
CA ASP A 646 0.87 -8.97 -8.73
C ASP A 646 1.01 -8.60 -7.24
N TYR A 647 2.06 -7.87 -6.89
CA TYR A 647 2.42 -7.56 -5.51
C TYR A 647 1.81 -6.24 -5.04
N HIS A 648 1.16 -6.30 -3.87
CA HIS A 648 0.32 -5.25 -3.29
C HIS A 648 0.54 -5.03 -1.80
N GLY A 649 -0.03 -3.93 -1.30
CA GLY A 649 -0.08 -3.57 0.11
C GLY A 649 -1.49 -3.53 0.69
N HIS A 650 -1.72 -4.22 1.81
CA HIS A 650 -3.01 -4.29 2.47
C HIS A 650 -3.09 -3.42 3.72
N SER A 651 -3.86 -2.34 3.63
CA SER A 651 -4.02 -1.33 4.69
C SER A 651 -4.87 -1.75 5.92
N ARG A 652 -5.50 -2.94 5.90
CA ARG A 652 -6.43 -3.38 6.96
C ARG A 652 -6.08 -4.71 7.62
N LYS A 653 -5.17 -5.50 7.06
CA LYS A 653 -4.82 -6.84 7.57
C LYS A 653 -3.34 -6.84 7.89
N LYS A 654 -2.99 -7.67 8.86
CA LYS A 654 -1.62 -8.00 9.23
C LYS A 654 -1.14 -9.17 8.37
N ASN A 655 0.15 -9.48 8.43
CA ASN A 655 0.79 -10.60 7.72
C ASN A 655 0.82 -10.45 6.18
N VAL A 656 1.28 -11.49 5.51
CA VAL A 656 1.30 -11.63 4.05
C VAL A 656 0.30 -12.72 3.65
N PHE A 657 -0.46 -12.53 2.58
CA PHE A 657 -1.42 -13.54 2.09
C PHE A 657 -1.66 -13.37 0.59
N MET A 658 -2.41 -14.28 -0.02
CA MET A 658 -2.70 -14.25 -1.44
C MET A 658 -4.20 -14.27 -1.70
N TYR A 659 -4.59 -13.55 -2.73
CA TYR A 659 -5.85 -13.77 -3.40
C TYR A 659 -5.61 -14.49 -4.73
N GLY A 660 -6.44 -15.48 -5.03
CA GLY A 660 -6.42 -16.27 -6.28
C GLY A 660 -7.76 -16.27 -6.98
N CYS A 661 -7.96 -17.17 -7.94
CA CYS A 661 -9.23 -17.37 -8.63
C CYS A 661 -9.62 -18.85 -8.62
N SER A 662 -10.86 -19.14 -8.26
CA SER A 662 -11.49 -20.46 -8.39
C SER A 662 -12.96 -20.31 -8.73
N ILE A 663 -13.39 -21.03 -9.77
CA ILE A 663 -14.80 -21.15 -10.15
C ILE A 663 -15.56 -21.83 -9.03
N LYS A 664 -15.06 -22.98 -8.52
CA LYS A 664 -15.75 -23.76 -7.50
C LYS A 664 -15.98 -22.98 -6.22
N GLU A 665 -14.97 -22.26 -5.73
CA GLU A 665 -15.10 -21.47 -4.51
C GLU A 665 -16.03 -20.27 -4.70
N THR A 666 -16.05 -19.67 -5.89
CA THR A 666 -16.94 -18.56 -6.21
C THR A 666 -18.40 -19.04 -6.29
N VAL A 667 -18.67 -20.16 -6.96
CA VAL A 667 -20.03 -20.75 -7.05
C VAL A 667 -20.53 -21.19 -5.67
N TRP A 668 -19.67 -21.83 -4.87
CA TRP A 668 -20.02 -22.26 -3.51
C TRP A 668 -20.42 -21.09 -2.60
N GLN A 669 -19.72 -19.95 -2.68
CA GLN A 669 -20.01 -18.79 -1.84
C GLN A 669 -21.20 -17.95 -2.33
N THR A 670 -21.55 -18.05 -3.62
CA THR A 670 -22.63 -17.24 -4.23
C THR A 670 -24.01 -17.91 -4.19
N ASN A 671 -24.15 -19.13 -3.63
CA ASN A 671 -25.40 -19.89 -3.53
C ASN A 671 -26.16 -20.06 -4.86
N VAL A 672 -25.46 -20.02 -6.00
CA VAL A 672 -26.10 -20.23 -7.30
C VAL A 672 -26.38 -21.73 -7.47
N ASN A 673 -27.63 -22.09 -7.77
CA ASN A 673 -28.10 -23.47 -8.02
C ASN A 673 -27.49 -24.06 -9.31
N THR A 674 -26.19 -24.32 -9.32
CA THR A 674 -25.49 -25.03 -10.40
C THR A 674 -24.82 -26.26 -9.81
N SER A 675 -25.03 -27.43 -10.42
CA SER A 675 -24.40 -28.69 -10.02
C SER A 675 -22.88 -28.57 -10.12
N THR A 676 -22.20 -28.38 -8.97
CA THR A 676 -20.72 -28.29 -8.89
C THR A 676 -20.02 -29.58 -9.33
N CYS A 677 -20.76 -30.67 -9.50
CA CYS A 677 -20.29 -31.99 -9.89
C CYS A 677 -19.74 -32.06 -11.33
N GLU A 678 -20.14 -31.14 -12.22
CA GLU A 678 -19.70 -31.13 -13.64
C GLU A 678 -18.50 -30.20 -13.90
N LEU A 679 -18.07 -29.41 -12.91
CA LEU A 679 -16.94 -28.48 -13.06
C LEU A 679 -15.61 -29.19 -12.76
N HIS A 680 -14.82 -29.47 -13.80
CA HIS A 680 -13.44 -29.90 -13.66
C HIS A 680 -12.52 -28.67 -13.52
N GLU A 681 -11.94 -28.46 -12.35
CA GLU A 681 -11.03 -27.34 -12.05
C GLU A 681 -9.73 -27.90 -11.47
N ASP A 682 -8.59 -27.50 -12.02
CA ASP A 682 -7.27 -27.84 -11.46
C ASP A 682 -7.11 -27.20 -10.07
N LEU A 683 -6.79 -28.00 -9.06
CA LEU A 683 -6.55 -27.54 -7.69
C LEU A 683 -5.19 -26.84 -7.51
N GLY A 684 -4.39 -26.75 -8.57
CA GLY A 684 -3.08 -26.11 -8.62
C GLY A 684 -3.08 -24.65 -8.14
N TYR A 685 -4.22 -23.96 -8.16
CA TYR A 685 -4.35 -22.59 -7.64
C TYR A 685 -4.09 -22.49 -6.12
N ARG A 686 -4.23 -23.57 -5.34
CA ARG A 686 -3.93 -23.57 -3.90
C ARG A 686 -2.49 -23.94 -3.56
N THR A 687 -1.73 -24.46 -4.51
CA THR A 687 -0.41 -25.05 -4.27
C THR A 687 0.55 -24.03 -3.66
N LEU A 688 0.73 -22.89 -4.33
CA LEU A 688 1.67 -21.87 -3.89
C LEU A 688 1.30 -21.29 -2.50
N PRO A 689 0.06 -20.87 -2.21
CA PRO A 689 -0.34 -20.46 -0.86
C PRO A 689 -0.10 -21.53 0.22
N LYS A 690 -0.35 -22.82 -0.05
CA LYS A 690 -0.09 -23.90 0.90
C LYS A 690 1.39 -24.03 1.23
N LEU A 691 2.25 -24.05 0.22
CA LEU A 691 3.71 -24.12 0.40
C LEU A 691 4.23 -22.92 1.20
N LEU A 692 3.78 -21.71 0.86
CA LEU A 692 4.16 -20.50 1.57
C LEU A 692 3.76 -20.52 3.04
N SER A 693 2.61 -21.11 3.37
CA SER A 693 2.16 -21.24 4.76
C SER A 693 3.03 -22.16 5.63
N GLN A 694 3.69 -23.14 5.01
CA GLN A 694 4.59 -24.07 5.71
C GLN A 694 5.98 -23.47 5.92
N MET A 695 6.42 -22.60 5.00
CA MET A 695 7.82 -22.17 4.91
C MET A 695 8.04 -20.72 5.31
N ALA A 696 7.06 -19.85 5.12
CA ALA A 696 7.14 -18.44 5.49
C ALA A 696 6.29 -18.19 6.74
N PRO A 697 6.89 -17.94 7.92
CA PRO A 697 6.14 -17.73 9.17
C PRO A 697 5.22 -16.51 9.14
N ALA A 698 5.46 -15.60 8.20
CA ALA A 698 4.66 -14.41 7.95
C ALA A 698 3.44 -14.64 7.08
N PHE A 699 3.33 -15.80 6.43
CA PHE A 699 2.28 -16.07 5.46
C PHE A 699 1.02 -16.62 6.14
N SER A 700 -0.10 -15.95 5.96
CA SER A 700 -1.38 -16.30 6.57
C SER A 700 -2.27 -16.99 5.55
N LEU A 701 -2.26 -18.34 5.56
CA LEU A 701 -3.13 -19.13 4.69
C LEU A 701 -4.62 -18.86 4.96
N SER A 702 -4.97 -18.66 6.23
CA SER A 702 -6.34 -18.34 6.65
C SER A 702 -6.84 -16.99 6.15
N SER A 703 -5.93 -16.09 5.75
CA SER A 703 -6.27 -14.79 5.18
C SER A 703 -6.44 -14.83 3.65
N CYS A 704 -6.06 -15.94 3.01
CA CYS A 704 -6.19 -16.10 1.56
C CYS A 704 -7.65 -16.25 1.14
N SER A 705 -7.98 -15.82 -0.09
CA SER A 705 -9.29 -16.02 -0.70
C SER A 705 -9.13 -16.28 -2.19
N PHE A 706 -9.87 -17.25 -2.73
CA PHE A 706 -9.85 -17.58 -4.15
C PHE A 706 -11.15 -17.21 -4.85
N VAL A 707 -12.02 -16.47 -4.16
CA VAL A 707 -13.32 -16.05 -4.67
C VAL A 707 -13.17 -14.84 -5.56
N VAL A 708 -13.87 -14.88 -6.71
CA VAL A 708 -13.94 -13.78 -7.66
C VAL A 708 -15.20 -12.97 -7.38
N GLU A 709 -15.01 -11.84 -6.69
CA GLU A 709 -16.06 -10.86 -6.44
C GLU A 709 -16.30 -10.00 -7.69
N ARG A 710 -17.54 -9.61 -7.95
CA ARG A 710 -17.92 -8.72 -9.07
C ARG A 710 -17.07 -7.46 -9.15
N SER A 711 -16.81 -6.84 -8.00
CA SER A 711 -15.99 -5.62 -7.87
C SER A 711 -14.51 -5.79 -8.27
N LYS A 712 -14.06 -7.03 -8.47
CA LYS A 712 -12.69 -7.42 -8.75
C LYS A 712 -12.54 -8.07 -10.14
N GLU A 713 -13.61 -8.20 -10.91
CA GLU A 713 -13.59 -8.86 -12.23
C GLU A 713 -12.61 -8.23 -13.22
N THR A 714 -12.30 -6.95 -13.05
CA THR A 714 -11.41 -6.18 -13.94
C THR A 714 -10.00 -6.01 -13.37
N THR A 715 -9.66 -6.73 -12.29
CA THR A 715 -8.31 -6.73 -11.70
C THR A 715 -7.36 -7.60 -12.51
N ALA A 716 -6.06 -7.31 -12.42
CA ALA A 716 -4.99 -8.03 -13.09
C ALA A 716 -5.13 -9.54 -12.93
N ARG A 717 -5.26 -9.98 -11.67
CA ARG A 717 -5.39 -11.38 -11.31
C ARG A 717 -6.51 -12.09 -12.08
N VAL A 718 -7.70 -11.50 -12.09
CA VAL A 718 -8.88 -12.13 -12.68
C VAL A 718 -8.80 -12.11 -14.21
N VAL A 719 -8.37 -10.99 -14.79
CA VAL A 719 -8.19 -10.87 -16.25
C VAL A 719 -7.12 -11.83 -16.75
N VAL A 720 -5.96 -11.91 -16.09
CA VAL A 720 -4.88 -12.81 -16.49
C VAL A 720 -5.28 -14.28 -16.33
N TRP A 721 -6.05 -14.62 -15.30
CA TRP A 721 -6.61 -15.96 -15.15
C TRP A 721 -7.61 -16.30 -16.26
N ARG A 722 -8.59 -15.42 -16.48
CA ARG A 722 -9.73 -15.67 -17.38
C ARG A 722 -9.40 -15.49 -18.86
N GLU A 723 -8.65 -14.45 -19.21
CA GLU A 723 -8.41 -14.03 -20.60
C GLU A 723 -7.03 -14.43 -21.11
N ILE A 724 -6.07 -14.76 -20.25
CA ILE A 724 -4.74 -15.24 -20.67
C ILE A 724 -4.61 -16.76 -20.38
N GLY A 725 -5.40 -17.30 -19.47
CA GLY A 725 -5.40 -18.73 -19.14
C GLY A 725 -4.33 -19.13 -18.12
N VAL A 726 -3.73 -18.16 -17.40
CA VAL A 726 -2.77 -18.45 -16.35
C VAL A 726 -3.51 -18.96 -15.11
N GLN A 727 -3.51 -20.28 -14.92
CA GLN A 727 -4.25 -20.93 -13.82
C GLN A 727 -3.79 -20.45 -12.43
N ARG A 728 -2.49 -20.20 -12.27
CA ARG A 728 -1.85 -19.72 -11.03
C ARG A 728 -1.66 -18.22 -11.08
N SER A 729 -2.77 -17.50 -11.15
CA SER A 729 -2.81 -16.04 -11.16
C SER A 729 -3.17 -15.51 -9.77
N TYR A 730 -2.30 -14.67 -9.20
CA TYR A 730 -2.42 -14.21 -7.82
C TYR A 730 -2.27 -12.70 -7.66
N THR A 731 -2.92 -12.19 -6.62
CA THR A 731 -2.59 -10.92 -5.98
C THR A 731 -1.91 -11.28 -4.65
N MET A 732 -0.66 -10.87 -4.44
CA MET A 732 0.01 -11.03 -3.15
C MET A 732 -0.13 -9.75 -2.33
N GLU A 733 -0.70 -9.87 -1.15
CA GLU A 733 -1.01 -8.75 -0.26
C GLU A 733 -0.05 -8.77 0.93
N SER A 734 0.71 -7.69 1.11
CA SER A 734 1.63 -7.51 2.24
C SER A 734 1.12 -6.44 3.20
N THR A 735 1.31 -6.63 4.50
CA THR A 735 0.85 -5.66 5.51
C THR A 735 1.64 -4.35 5.49
N LEU A 736 1.00 -3.24 5.88
CA LEU A 736 1.66 -1.94 6.16
C LEU A 736 1.96 -1.75 7.67
N CYS A 737 1.35 -2.58 8.52
CA CYS A 737 1.40 -2.48 9.98
C CYS A 737 2.48 -3.40 10.56
N GLY A 738 2.37 -4.70 10.31
CA GLY A 738 3.19 -5.71 10.98
C GLY A 738 2.56 -7.10 10.90
N CYS A 739 3.32 -8.11 11.33
CA CYS A 739 2.83 -9.48 11.47
C CYS A 739 2.31 -9.74 12.89
N ASP A 740 1.29 -10.58 13.03
CA ASP A 740 0.69 -10.97 14.31
C ASP A 740 0.53 -12.49 14.49
N GLN A 741 1.26 -13.28 13.68
CA GLN A 741 1.30 -14.74 13.75
C GLN A 741 2.73 -15.32 13.71
N GLY A 742 2.84 -16.62 13.99
CA GLY A 742 4.10 -17.37 13.94
C GLY A 742 5.14 -16.84 14.93
N LYS A 743 6.43 -16.99 14.59
CA LYS A 743 7.56 -16.45 15.37
C LYS A 743 7.58 -14.91 15.49
N TYR A 744 6.74 -14.23 14.70
CA TYR A 744 6.57 -12.78 14.74
C TYR A 744 5.43 -12.35 15.69
N LYS A 745 4.67 -13.31 16.23
CA LYS A 745 3.68 -13.11 17.30
C LYS A 745 4.32 -13.40 18.64
N VAL A 746 4.43 -12.40 19.52
CA VAL A 746 4.92 -12.65 20.88
C VAL A 746 4.07 -11.94 21.93
N ARG A 747 3.77 -12.66 23.02
CA ARG A 747 3.37 -12.09 24.30
C ARG A 747 4.59 -11.34 24.88
N GLY A 748 4.63 -10.02 24.75
CA GLY A 748 5.47 -9.16 25.57
C GLY A 748 6.90 -8.85 25.11
N ALA A 749 7.43 -9.38 24.00
CA ALA A 749 8.69 -8.91 23.40
C ALA A 749 8.89 -9.45 21.97
N ILE A 750 9.04 -8.58 20.96
CA ILE A 750 9.26 -8.97 19.56
C ILE A 750 10.67 -9.54 19.37
N TYR A 751 10.85 -10.53 18.47
CA TYR A 751 12.16 -11.00 17.99
C TYR A 751 12.46 -10.42 16.60
N ARG A 752 13.57 -9.68 16.42
CA ARG A 752 14.13 -9.17 15.15
C ARG A 752 15.64 -9.23 15.20
N LYS A 753 16.26 -9.82 14.18
CA LYS A 753 17.67 -9.59 13.78
C LYS A 753 17.56 -8.98 12.38
N ARG A 754 17.98 -7.72 12.24
CA ARG A 754 17.94 -6.86 11.04
C ARG A 754 16.55 -6.30 10.65
N GLU A 755 16.50 -5.05 10.19
CA GLU A 755 15.36 -4.08 10.19
C GLU A 755 14.14 -4.37 9.30
N THR A 756 13.60 -5.57 9.35
CA THR A 756 12.91 -5.96 8.14
C THR A 756 11.68 -6.84 8.30
N ASP A 757 11.11 -7.20 9.44
CA ASP A 757 9.96 -8.15 9.40
C ASP A 757 8.60 -7.63 8.86
N VAL A 758 8.52 -6.58 8.04
CA VAL A 758 7.42 -6.44 7.06
C VAL A 758 7.96 -6.56 5.64
N CYS A 759 9.10 -5.93 5.34
CA CYS A 759 9.84 -6.09 4.07
C CYS A 759 10.55 -7.47 3.93
N PHE A 760 11.25 -7.99 4.94
CA PHE A 760 11.78 -9.35 5.20
C PHE A 760 10.85 -10.43 5.70
N CYS A 761 9.63 -10.15 6.13
CA CYS A 761 8.62 -11.20 6.02
C CYS A 761 8.47 -11.66 4.55
N VAL A 762 8.77 -10.75 3.60
CA VAL A 762 8.78 -11.02 2.17
C VAL A 762 10.18 -11.18 1.57
N ILE A 763 11.22 -10.68 2.23
CA ILE A 763 12.61 -10.99 1.89
C ILE A 763 13.03 -12.39 2.38
N LYS A 764 12.43 -13.02 3.40
CA LYS A 764 12.54 -14.48 3.56
C LYS A 764 11.63 -15.27 2.61
N PHE A 765 10.67 -14.63 1.94
CA PHE A 765 10.06 -15.19 0.73
C PHE A 765 11.06 -15.28 -0.43
N LYS A 766 12.21 -14.57 -0.38
CA LYS A 766 13.28 -14.57 -1.41
C LYS A 766 13.59 -15.98 -1.91
N PRO A 767 13.99 -16.95 -1.05
CA PRO A 767 14.28 -18.31 -1.50
C PRO A 767 13.02 -19.14 -1.72
N PHE A 768 11.98 -18.94 -0.90
CA PHE A 768 10.87 -19.88 -0.80
C PHE A 768 9.70 -19.63 -1.77
N PHE A 769 9.51 -18.42 -2.30
CA PHE A 769 8.48 -18.21 -3.33
C PHE A 769 8.86 -18.95 -4.61
N ILE A 770 10.14 -18.88 -4.94
CA ILE A 770 10.64 -19.35 -6.21
C ILE A 770 11.17 -20.80 -6.08
N SER A 771 11.99 -21.17 -5.08
CA SER A 771 12.66 -22.50 -4.99
C SER A 771 11.69 -23.68 -4.96
N ASN A 772 10.43 -23.43 -4.57
CA ASN A 772 9.43 -24.47 -4.36
C ASN A 772 8.52 -24.71 -5.57
N ILE A 773 8.62 -23.86 -6.60
CA ILE A 773 8.10 -24.23 -7.92
C ILE A 773 8.90 -25.43 -8.46
N LEU A 774 10.20 -25.51 -8.14
CA LEU A 774 11.05 -26.67 -8.48
C LEU A 774 10.59 -27.95 -7.79
N GLU A 775 10.55 -27.97 -6.45
CA GLU A 775 10.20 -29.19 -5.69
C GLU A 775 8.82 -29.73 -6.04
N TYR A 776 7.85 -28.84 -6.27
CA TYR A 776 6.51 -29.24 -6.68
C TYR A 776 6.46 -29.77 -8.13
N LEU A 777 7.12 -29.13 -9.09
CA LEU A 777 7.10 -29.59 -10.49
C LEU A 777 7.97 -30.82 -10.73
N GLU A 778 9.02 -31.03 -9.92
CA GLU A 778 9.79 -32.28 -9.89
C GLU A 778 8.98 -33.44 -9.30
N SER A 779 8.03 -33.16 -8.41
CA SER A 779 7.10 -34.17 -7.85
C SER A 779 5.93 -34.55 -8.77
N GLN A 780 5.76 -33.88 -9.92
CA GLN A 780 4.73 -34.23 -10.90
C GLN A 780 5.22 -35.36 -11.84
N PRO A 781 4.40 -36.36 -12.17
CA PRO A 781 4.79 -37.41 -13.09
C PRO A 781 5.20 -36.83 -14.47
N PHE A 782 6.22 -37.44 -15.07
CA PHE A 782 6.90 -37.03 -16.32
C PHE A 782 5.98 -36.79 -17.54
N SER A 783 4.69 -37.14 -17.48
CA SER A 783 3.75 -37.13 -18.60
C SER A 783 3.32 -35.73 -19.09
N HIS A 784 3.64 -34.66 -18.36
CA HIS A 784 3.30 -33.27 -18.77
C HIS A 784 4.44 -32.47 -19.41
N ARG A 785 5.65 -33.04 -19.55
CA ARG A 785 6.78 -32.37 -20.25
C ARG A 785 6.81 -32.59 -21.77
N ALA A 786 5.92 -33.42 -22.33
CA ALA A 786 6.05 -33.91 -23.71
C ALA A 786 4.77 -33.87 -24.57
N THR A 787 3.87 -32.90 -24.37
CA THR A 787 2.71 -32.72 -25.28
C THR A 787 2.52 -31.27 -25.71
N SER A 788 3.40 -30.79 -26.61
CA SER A 788 2.99 -29.92 -27.72
C SER A 788 4.14 -29.64 -28.71
N TRP A 789 4.81 -30.66 -29.25
CA TRP A 789 5.66 -30.47 -30.44
C TRP A 789 5.68 -31.73 -31.30
N THR A 790 4.76 -31.80 -32.26
CA THR A 790 5.05 -32.38 -33.58
C THR A 790 4.43 -31.46 -34.62
N ALA A 791 5.30 -30.72 -35.31
CA ALA A 791 4.97 -30.07 -36.56
C ALA A 791 4.90 -31.15 -37.65
N THR A 792 3.72 -31.41 -38.21
CA THR A 792 3.54 -31.87 -39.60
C THR A 792 2.05 -31.92 -39.91
N ASN A 793 1.58 -30.97 -40.73
CA ASN A 793 0.40 -31.17 -41.57
C ASN A 793 0.89 -31.00 -43.02
N LEU A 794 1.23 -32.11 -43.67
CA LEU A 794 1.34 -32.22 -45.11
C LEU A 794 1.33 -33.72 -45.51
N ALA A 795 0.27 -34.07 -46.26
CA ALA A 795 0.14 -35.16 -47.23
C ALA A 795 -0.11 -36.63 -46.78
N SER A 796 -1.27 -37.11 -47.27
CA SER A 796 -1.58 -38.42 -47.89
C SER A 796 -1.54 -39.73 -47.10
N GLU A 797 -2.72 -40.38 -47.11
CA GLU A 797 -3.03 -41.82 -47.18
C GLU A 797 -1.89 -42.83 -46.98
N VAL A 798 -2.07 -43.79 -46.05
CA VAL A 798 -2.26 -45.23 -46.34
C VAL A 798 -2.59 -45.97 -45.04
N ASP A 799 -3.58 -46.86 -45.18
CA ASP A 799 -4.15 -47.80 -44.21
C ASP A 799 -3.13 -48.86 -43.74
N ILE A 800 -3.34 -49.42 -42.54
CA ILE A 800 -3.09 -50.82 -42.10
C ILE A 800 -3.19 -50.90 -40.56
N ARG A 801 -4.19 -51.67 -40.08
CA ARG A 801 -4.38 -52.13 -38.68
C ARG A 801 -3.55 -53.42 -38.38
N PRO A 802 -3.76 -54.14 -37.24
CA PRO A 802 -3.03 -53.98 -35.97
C PRO A 802 -2.44 -55.31 -35.44
N ARG A 803 -1.56 -55.31 -34.42
CA ARG A 803 -1.40 -56.48 -33.51
C ARG A 803 -1.00 -56.09 -32.08
N LEU A 804 -1.93 -56.33 -31.14
CA LEU A 804 -1.73 -56.68 -29.72
C LEU A 804 -1.13 -58.13 -29.64
N PRO A 805 -0.59 -58.65 -28.49
CA PRO A 805 -1.28 -58.63 -27.18
C PRO A 805 -0.46 -58.69 -25.85
N CYS A 806 -1.20 -58.37 -24.77
CA CYS A 806 -1.18 -58.91 -23.38
C CYS A 806 0.08 -58.85 -22.49
N PHE A 807 -0.07 -58.33 -21.26
CA PHE A 807 -0.18 -59.15 -20.04
C PHE A 807 -0.67 -58.38 -18.78
N LEU A 808 -1.32 -59.17 -17.91
CA LEU A 808 -2.09 -58.96 -16.67
C LEU A 808 -1.39 -58.19 -15.51
N LEU A 809 -2.08 -57.27 -14.81
CA LEU A 809 -2.85 -57.44 -13.53
C LEU A 809 -1.98 -57.72 -12.28
N LEU A 810 -2.00 -56.81 -11.30
CA LEU A 810 -2.61 -57.00 -9.97
C LEU A 810 -2.34 -55.79 -9.03
N LYS A 811 -3.42 -55.39 -8.36
CA LYS A 811 -3.55 -54.44 -7.24
C LYS A 811 -3.71 -55.25 -5.94
N PRO A 812 -3.65 -54.70 -4.72
CA PRO A 812 -4.29 -53.44 -4.26
C PRO A 812 -3.39 -52.21 -4.21
#